data_AF-A0AAV4WFY3-F1
#
_entry.id   AF-A0AAV4WFY3-F1
#
_cell.length_a   1.000
_cell.length_b   1.000
_cell.length_c   1.000
_cell.angle_alpha   90.00
_cell.angle_beta   90.00
_cell.angle_gamma   90.00
#
_symmetry.space_group_name_H-M   'P 1'
#
loop_
_entity.id
_entity.type
_entity.pdbx_description
1 polymer ?
#
loop_
_entity_poly.entity_id
_entity_poly.type
_entity_poly.pdbx_seq_one_letter_code
_entity_poly.pdbx_strand_id
1 'polypeptide(L)'
;KRETSPEASQLLESAETERRDLAAKLENERRKVEELEFRIEEESIGKDDLEMERDKERQKIEDLERRLQQEVRKNEMIATGASPDSVLKEESIRLNDELKAVREKLRQSEAKIKELQAIKPPPPQPAPPPQAAAPPKAEELRKKEEALLQAQLSLDNKKREIQNLLDRVAELEKELQKSKSRQTKQLDTIDDMNIKLQKFESKCSNLEEELHSAKEKTEELERRLRASSEQVALLETEKKKVEEQLLTPESTSKEQAILARLEERERDVSKWRKEAECARCEADKFREEREKMRKEMEEKIRLLNEEHQEESRKEKKKAMKNEDAHYSKIRELENLLSEVRVELESARVEAETRLSRQEARLREAELRTDTLDQLREQISKLQAEKELLKVEREETQKRLQISEQSRSRWESEAGRASAEVNLLKSQVHHLRTEFTTHKEDLIKKLAETRFDAEAVQELHTQIEEQRNVLEELQHRLKHTEGERDQLKTVLNTNQQTQTQVENGLRQDVDTLRRRLSQAETINESLKRSFEAAQLLIEETNASQKQQIQTTQKVDAERSVLENKIVDLQVELAALKNGKVEPDENYEQLKNEKEALEQQVNFMNSVIVDMQHKNDDLRSRLDILETEVIFDGHLQLGIPQHRVNSRLFCDICNVFDIHDTEDCPKQRNVRRTPSYSSQESEF
;
A
#
# COMPACT_ATOMS: atom_id res chain seq x y z
N LYS A 1 9.72 -14.36 -17.74
CA LYS A 1 10.29 -13.87 -16.46
C LYS A 1 9.31 -12.83 -15.92
N ARG A 2 8.89 -12.92 -14.65
CA ARG A 2 8.15 -11.84 -13.98
C ARG A 2 9.07 -11.34 -12.87
N GLU A 3 9.57 -10.14 -13.01
CA GLU A 3 10.38 -9.48 -11.99
C GLU A 3 9.41 -8.88 -10.96
N THR A 4 9.20 -9.61 -9.86
CA THR A 4 8.57 -9.05 -8.67
C THR A 4 9.53 -7.99 -8.11
N SER A 5 9.06 -6.75 -7.95
CA SER A 5 9.89 -5.68 -7.38
C SER A 5 10.49 -6.14 -6.03
N PRO A 6 11.81 -6.00 -5.80
CA PRO A 6 12.45 -6.52 -4.59
C PRO A 6 11.82 -5.95 -3.31
N GLU A 7 11.36 -4.69 -3.32
CA GLU A 7 10.64 -4.08 -2.21
C GLU A 7 9.34 -4.82 -1.87
N ALA A 8 8.59 -5.26 -2.89
CA ALA A 8 7.34 -6.00 -2.69
C ALA A 8 7.59 -7.39 -2.10
N SER A 9 8.66 -8.07 -2.54
CA SER A 9 9.11 -9.33 -1.94
C SER A 9 9.56 -9.14 -0.48
N GLN A 10 10.35 -8.09 -0.21
CA GLN A 10 10.87 -7.79 1.13
C GLN A 10 9.77 -7.37 2.12
N LEU A 11 8.75 -6.64 1.64
CA LEU A 11 7.54 -6.31 2.41
C LEU A 11 6.67 -7.54 2.68
N LEU A 12 6.57 -8.47 1.74
CA LEU A 12 5.86 -9.74 1.94
C LEU A 12 6.58 -10.61 2.98
N GLU A 13 7.90 -10.75 2.86
CA GLU A 13 8.75 -11.49 3.79
C GLU A 13 8.69 -10.88 5.21
N SER A 14 8.71 -9.55 5.33
CA SER A 14 8.53 -8.83 6.60
C SER A 14 7.13 -8.98 7.20
N ALA A 15 6.09 -9.16 6.38
CA ALA A 15 4.74 -9.48 6.87
C ALA A 15 4.63 -10.96 7.27
N GLU A 16 5.36 -11.87 6.62
CA GLU A 16 5.40 -13.27 6.99
C GLU A 16 6.22 -13.56 8.25
N THR A 17 7.35 -12.88 8.48
CA THR A 17 8.07 -12.98 9.77
C THR A 17 7.17 -12.52 10.90
N GLU A 18 6.53 -11.36 10.75
CA GLU A 18 5.64 -10.77 11.74
C GLU A 18 4.39 -11.63 12.01
N ARG A 19 3.84 -12.29 10.98
CA ARG A 19 2.78 -13.31 11.13
C ARG A 19 3.27 -14.55 11.87
N ARG A 20 4.52 -14.99 11.64
CA ARG A 20 5.16 -16.08 12.39
C ARG A 20 5.40 -15.69 13.85
N ASP A 21 5.84 -14.46 14.12
CA ASP A 21 6.10 -13.93 15.46
C ASP A 21 4.80 -13.73 16.25
N LEU A 22 3.73 -13.23 15.62
CA LEU A 22 2.40 -13.14 16.21
C LEU A 22 1.79 -14.53 16.48
N ALA A 23 2.00 -15.50 15.58
CA ALA A 23 1.60 -16.88 15.82
C ALA A 23 2.38 -17.50 16.99
N ALA A 24 3.69 -17.24 17.11
CA ALA A 24 4.51 -17.69 18.23
C ALA A 24 4.13 -17.01 19.56
N LYS A 25 3.76 -15.72 19.55
CA LYS A 25 3.17 -15.04 20.71
C LYS A 25 1.84 -15.70 21.11
N LEU A 26 0.93 -15.93 20.15
CA LEU A 26 -0.37 -16.56 20.42
C LEU A 26 -0.22 -17.99 20.97
N GLU A 27 0.73 -18.77 20.44
CA GLU A 27 1.09 -20.11 20.93
C GLU A 27 1.67 -20.05 22.36
N ASN A 28 2.52 -19.07 22.68
CA ASN A 28 3.04 -18.89 24.05
C ASN A 28 1.96 -18.45 25.05
N GLU A 29 1.02 -17.59 24.67
CA GLU A 29 -0.10 -17.22 25.54
C GLU A 29 -1.12 -18.38 25.67
N ARG A 30 -1.30 -19.21 24.64
CA ARG A 30 -2.05 -20.48 24.76
C ARG A 30 -1.40 -21.41 25.78
N ARG A 31 -0.08 -21.60 25.71
CA ARG A 31 0.66 -22.44 26.68
C ARG A 31 0.58 -21.90 28.11
N LYS A 32 0.57 -20.58 28.31
CA LYS A 32 0.29 -19.98 29.63
C LYS A 32 -1.14 -20.27 30.11
N VAL A 33 -2.14 -20.25 29.22
CA VAL A 33 -3.51 -20.62 29.57
C VAL A 33 -3.56 -22.11 29.94
N GLU A 34 -2.97 -23.00 29.13
CA GLU A 34 -2.84 -24.43 29.43
C GLU A 34 -2.10 -24.69 30.76
N GLU A 35 -1.05 -23.92 31.07
CA GLU A 35 -0.29 -23.99 32.34
C GLU A 35 -1.09 -23.47 33.54
N LEU A 36 -1.88 -22.40 33.37
CA LEU A 36 -2.78 -21.88 34.41
C LEU A 36 -3.98 -22.80 34.64
N GLU A 37 -4.56 -23.38 33.57
CA GLU A 37 -5.60 -24.39 33.66
C GLU A 37 -5.08 -25.64 34.37
N PHE A 38 -3.90 -26.15 34.01
CA PHE A 38 -3.26 -27.26 34.72
C PHE A 38 -3.00 -26.96 36.20
N ARG A 39 -2.53 -25.75 36.53
CA ARG A 39 -2.34 -25.34 37.93
C ARG A 39 -3.66 -25.21 38.70
N ILE A 40 -4.73 -24.76 38.06
CA ILE A 40 -6.07 -24.72 38.67
C ILE A 40 -6.60 -26.14 38.89
N GLU A 41 -6.35 -27.09 37.98
CA GLU A 41 -6.65 -28.51 38.20
C GLU A 41 -5.81 -29.11 39.33
N GLU A 42 -4.50 -28.84 39.39
CA GLU A 42 -3.61 -29.32 40.47
C GLU A 42 -4.01 -28.75 41.85
N GLU A 43 -4.29 -27.45 41.94
CA GLU A 43 -4.77 -26.80 43.16
C GLU A 43 -6.19 -27.29 43.54
N SER A 44 -7.03 -27.66 42.57
CA SER A 44 -8.35 -28.27 42.82
C SER A 44 -8.25 -29.71 43.33
N ILE A 45 -7.36 -30.53 42.76
CA ILE A 45 -7.10 -31.90 43.24
C ILE A 45 -6.54 -31.85 44.66
N GLY A 46 -5.58 -30.97 44.93
CA GLY A 46 -5.04 -30.77 46.29
C GLY A 46 -6.10 -30.29 47.28
N LYS A 47 -7.04 -29.45 46.85
CA LYS A 47 -8.20 -29.05 47.67
C LYS A 47 -9.13 -30.22 47.96
N ASP A 48 -9.44 -31.04 46.96
CA ASP A 48 -10.37 -32.18 47.13
C ASP A 48 -9.76 -33.31 47.97
N ASP A 49 -8.44 -33.54 47.88
CA ASP A 49 -7.69 -34.42 48.78
C ASP A 49 -7.73 -33.89 50.23
N LEU A 50 -7.54 -32.58 50.46
CA LEU A 50 -7.65 -31.96 51.78
C LEU A 50 -9.09 -31.99 52.34
N GLU A 51 -10.10 -31.84 51.48
CA GLU A 51 -11.52 -31.96 51.81
C GLU A 51 -11.87 -33.41 52.22
N MET A 52 -11.32 -34.39 51.51
CA MET A 52 -11.38 -35.81 51.87
C MET A 52 -10.65 -36.12 53.20
N GLU A 53 -9.45 -35.59 53.41
CA GLU A 53 -8.68 -35.82 54.65
C GLU A 53 -9.39 -35.22 55.87
N ARG A 54 -9.91 -34.00 55.72
CA ARG A 54 -10.77 -33.32 56.71
C ARG A 54 -11.99 -34.16 57.07
N ASP A 55 -12.65 -34.78 56.09
CA ASP A 55 -13.86 -35.55 56.35
C ASP A 55 -13.58 -36.99 56.85
N LYS A 56 -12.40 -37.57 56.58
CA LYS A 56 -11.91 -38.74 57.34
C LYS A 56 -11.69 -38.40 58.81
N GLU A 57 -11.00 -37.29 59.10
CA GLU A 57 -10.79 -36.84 60.49
C GLU A 57 -12.12 -36.46 61.17
N ARG A 58 -13.09 -35.88 60.45
CA ARG A 58 -14.46 -35.68 60.95
C ARG A 58 -15.12 -36.99 61.36
N GLN A 59 -15.12 -38.00 60.50
CA GLN A 59 -15.71 -39.32 60.81
C GLN A 59 -15.00 -39.99 62.00
N LYS A 60 -13.68 -39.83 62.11
CA LYS A 60 -12.84 -40.31 63.21
C LYS A 60 -13.14 -39.58 64.52
N ILE A 61 -13.39 -38.27 64.49
CA ILE A 61 -13.88 -37.49 65.64
C ILE A 61 -15.27 -37.98 66.06
N GLU A 62 -16.22 -38.11 65.12
CA GLU A 62 -17.56 -38.65 65.43
C GLU A 62 -17.51 -40.05 66.05
N ASP A 63 -16.62 -40.92 65.58
CA ASP A 63 -16.43 -42.27 66.17
C ASP A 63 -15.81 -42.23 67.56
N LEU A 64 -14.89 -41.30 67.83
CA LEU A 64 -14.32 -41.08 69.16
C LEU A 64 -15.36 -40.47 70.11
N GLU A 65 -16.17 -39.52 69.65
CA GLU A 65 -17.29 -38.95 70.40
C GLU A 65 -18.36 -40.01 70.71
N ARG A 66 -18.72 -40.86 69.73
CA ARG A 66 -19.63 -42.01 69.95
C ARG A 66 -19.09 -42.94 71.04
N ARG A 67 -17.80 -43.32 70.98
CA ARG A 67 -17.16 -44.17 72.00
C ARG A 67 -17.11 -43.49 73.37
N LEU A 68 -16.79 -42.20 73.42
CA LEU A 68 -16.77 -41.43 74.67
C LEU A 68 -18.17 -41.36 75.30
N GLN A 69 -19.22 -41.13 74.51
CA GLN A 69 -20.61 -41.16 74.99
C GLN A 69 -21.02 -42.56 75.48
N GLN A 70 -20.56 -43.63 74.84
CA GLN A 70 -20.80 -45.01 75.31
C GLN A 70 -20.15 -45.27 76.68
N GLU A 71 -18.89 -44.86 76.87
CA GLU A 71 -18.19 -45.02 78.16
C GLU A 71 -18.73 -44.08 79.25
N VAL A 72 -19.12 -42.85 78.92
CA VAL A 72 -19.83 -41.96 79.87
C VAL A 72 -21.12 -42.62 80.37
N ARG A 73 -21.96 -43.17 79.47
CA ARG A 73 -23.20 -43.86 79.86
C ARG A 73 -22.95 -45.12 80.69
N LYS A 74 -21.89 -45.90 80.42
CA LYS A 74 -21.49 -47.01 81.30
C LYS A 74 -21.15 -46.53 82.70
N ASN A 75 -20.35 -45.46 82.81
CA ASN A 75 -19.98 -44.88 84.09
C ASN A 75 -21.18 -44.28 84.83
N GLU A 76 -22.15 -43.67 84.13
CA GLU A 76 -23.43 -43.21 84.70
C GLU A 76 -24.28 -44.37 85.23
N MET A 77 -24.36 -45.50 84.51
CA MET A 77 -25.05 -46.71 84.99
C MET A 77 -24.36 -47.29 86.24
N ILE A 78 -23.02 -47.38 86.24
CA ILE A 78 -22.25 -47.88 87.38
C ILE A 78 -22.43 -46.95 88.60
N ALA A 79 -22.36 -45.62 88.39
CA ALA A 79 -22.54 -44.62 89.44
C ALA A 79 -23.97 -44.57 90.01
N THR A 80 -24.98 -44.98 89.24
CA THR A 80 -26.37 -45.15 89.70
C THR A 80 -26.65 -46.53 90.31
N GLY A 81 -25.63 -47.37 90.48
CA GLY A 81 -25.71 -48.65 91.19
C GLY A 81 -26.12 -49.85 90.33
N ALA A 82 -26.00 -49.75 88.99
CA ALA A 82 -26.31 -50.86 88.10
C ALA A 82 -25.32 -52.04 88.30
N SER A 83 -25.86 -53.26 88.34
CA SER A 83 -25.06 -54.49 88.38
C SER A 83 -24.28 -54.68 87.06
N PRO A 84 -23.07 -55.29 87.08
CA PRO A 84 -22.34 -55.64 85.86
C PRO A 84 -23.19 -56.38 84.81
N ASP A 85 -24.06 -57.31 85.22
CA ASP A 85 -24.98 -58.02 84.33
C ASP A 85 -25.96 -57.09 83.61
N SER A 86 -26.42 -56.01 84.26
CA SER A 86 -27.29 -55.01 83.62
C SER A 86 -26.55 -54.12 82.63
N VAL A 87 -25.29 -53.74 82.92
CA VAL A 87 -24.44 -53.00 81.97
C VAL A 87 -24.12 -53.86 80.74
N LEU A 88 -23.76 -55.13 80.94
CA LEU A 88 -23.51 -56.10 79.86
C LEU A 88 -24.76 -56.36 79.01
N LYS A 89 -25.94 -56.40 79.64
CA LYS A 89 -27.22 -56.58 78.92
C LYS A 89 -27.56 -55.37 78.05
N GLU A 90 -27.38 -54.16 78.57
CA GLU A 90 -27.60 -52.91 77.82
C GLU A 90 -26.62 -52.75 76.66
N GLU A 91 -25.35 -53.10 76.87
CA GLU A 91 -24.33 -53.16 75.81
C GLU A 91 -24.63 -54.24 74.76
N SER A 92 -25.12 -55.42 75.17
CA SER A 92 -25.55 -56.46 74.25
C SER A 92 -26.78 -56.08 73.42
N ILE A 93 -27.68 -55.24 73.94
CA ILE A 93 -28.82 -54.69 73.18
C ILE A 93 -28.29 -53.70 72.14
N ARG A 94 -27.47 -52.72 72.56
CA ARG A 94 -26.82 -51.75 71.67
C ARG A 94 -26.05 -52.41 70.53
N LEU A 95 -25.18 -53.38 70.83
CA LEU A 95 -24.39 -54.09 69.82
C LEU A 95 -25.27 -54.86 68.82
N ASN A 96 -26.43 -55.35 69.24
CA ASN A 96 -27.39 -56.01 68.36
C ASN A 96 -28.07 -55.01 67.41
N ASP A 97 -28.42 -53.80 67.89
CA ASP A 97 -28.99 -52.74 67.05
C ASP A 97 -27.94 -52.08 66.13
N GLU A 98 -26.70 -51.92 66.58
CA GLU A 98 -25.57 -51.53 65.74
C GLU A 98 -25.33 -52.57 64.63
N LEU A 99 -25.38 -53.88 64.94
CA LEU A 99 -25.30 -54.96 63.95
C LEU A 99 -26.46 -54.94 62.94
N LYS A 100 -27.69 -54.59 63.35
CA LYS A 100 -28.83 -54.40 62.43
C LYS A 100 -28.57 -53.22 61.49
N ALA A 101 -28.11 -52.09 62.01
CA ALA A 101 -27.81 -50.89 61.23
C ALA A 101 -26.66 -51.12 60.22
N VAL A 102 -25.62 -51.85 60.61
CA VAL A 102 -24.51 -52.24 59.71
C VAL A 102 -24.99 -53.20 58.62
N ARG A 103 -25.83 -54.20 58.95
CA ARG A 103 -26.39 -55.13 57.95
C ARG A 103 -27.27 -54.42 56.92
N GLU A 104 -28.08 -53.45 57.34
CA GLU A 104 -28.92 -52.69 56.42
C GLU A 104 -28.10 -51.71 55.55
N LYS A 105 -27.08 -51.04 56.11
CA LYS A 105 -26.11 -50.27 55.31
C LYS A 105 -25.37 -51.14 54.28
N LEU A 106 -24.95 -52.35 54.66
CA LEU A 106 -24.31 -53.31 53.75
C LEU A 106 -25.26 -53.67 52.61
N ARG A 107 -26.51 -54.07 52.93
CA ARG A 107 -27.56 -54.36 51.94
C ARG A 107 -27.80 -53.22 50.95
N GLN A 108 -27.79 -51.98 51.43
CA GLN A 108 -27.94 -50.78 50.57
C GLN A 108 -26.72 -50.55 49.68
N SER A 109 -25.50 -50.84 50.16
CA SER A 109 -24.29 -50.79 49.33
C SER A 109 -24.26 -51.90 48.27
N GLU A 110 -24.66 -53.13 48.61
CA GLU A 110 -24.80 -54.25 47.67
C GLU A 110 -25.83 -53.97 46.57
N ALA A 111 -26.94 -53.30 46.91
CA ALA A 111 -27.94 -52.87 45.96
C ALA A 111 -27.36 -51.87 44.95
N LYS A 112 -26.68 -50.81 45.44
CA LYS A 112 -26.00 -49.81 44.58
C LYS A 112 -24.90 -50.43 43.71
N ILE A 113 -24.14 -51.39 44.24
CA ILE A 113 -23.11 -52.10 43.45
C ILE A 113 -23.75 -52.91 42.32
N LYS A 114 -24.86 -53.61 42.57
CA LYS A 114 -25.62 -54.33 41.52
C LYS A 114 -26.23 -53.39 40.48
N GLU A 115 -26.71 -52.23 40.91
CA GLU A 115 -27.26 -51.18 40.04
C GLU A 115 -26.18 -50.61 39.11
N LEU A 116 -25.01 -50.27 39.65
CA LEU A 116 -23.84 -49.84 38.86
C LEU A 116 -23.32 -50.95 37.93
N GLN A 117 -23.30 -52.20 38.36
CA GLN A 117 -22.90 -53.35 37.54
C GLN A 117 -23.89 -53.69 36.41
N ALA A 118 -25.14 -53.23 36.51
CA ALA A 118 -26.13 -53.34 35.43
C ALA A 118 -25.87 -52.34 34.28
N ILE A 119 -25.11 -51.25 34.54
CA ILE A 119 -24.74 -50.24 33.54
C ILE A 119 -23.55 -50.76 32.70
N LYS A 120 -23.82 -51.75 31.85
CA LYS A 120 -22.84 -52.32 30.93
C LYS A 120 -22.93 -51.62 29.56
N PRO A 121 -21.87 -50.92 29.09
CA PRO A 121 -21.93 -50.25 27.79
C PRO A 121 -22.01 -51.27 26.64
N PRO A 122 -22.71 -50.95 25.54
CA PRO A 122 -22.78 -51.80 24.35
C PRO A 122 -21.43 -51.90 23.63
N PRO A 123 -21.18 -53.00 22.88
CA PRO A 123 -19.91 -53.19 22.18
C PRO A 123 -19.72 -52.18 21.03
N PRO A 124 -18.47 -51.78 20.70
CA PRO A 124 -18.22 -50.76 19.67
C PRO A 124 -18.57 -51.26 18.26
N GLN A 125 -19.24 -50.41 17.48
CA GLN A 125 -19.36 -50.60 16.04
C GLN A 125 -18.11 -50.07 15.32
N PRO A 126 -17.66 -50.70 14.21
CA PRO A 126 -16.47 -50.27 13.49
C PRO A 126 -16.74 -49.01 12.65
N ALA A 127 -16.01 -47.93 12.94
CA ALA A 127 -15.99 -46.73 12.10
C ALA A 127 -15.03 -46.90 10.89
N PRO A 128 -15.20 -46.15 9.79
CA PRO A 128 -14.32 -46.21 8.62
C PRO A 128 -12.86 -45.78 8.92
N PRO A 129 -11.87 -46.21 8.11
CA PRO A 129 -10.47 -45.92 8.37
C PRO A 129 -10.16 -44.42 8.29
N PRO A 130 -9.30 -43.87 9.20
CA PRO A 130 -8.81 -42.51 9.08
C PRO A 130 -8.00 -42.33 7.79
N GLN A 131 -8.36 -41.34 6.98
CA GLN A 131 -7.49 -40.88 5.89
C GLN A 131 -6.22 -40.22 6.48
N ALA A 132 -5.12 -40.29 5.72
CA ALA A 132 -3.80 -39.92 6.21
C ALA A 132 -3.65 -38.40 6.47
N ALA A 133 -3.86 -37.99 7.72
CA ALA A 133 -3.43 -36.71 8.26
C ALA A 133 -2.83 -36.92 9.65
N ALA A 134 -1.53 -36.63 9.79
CA ALA A 134 -0.76 -36.95 10.99
C ALA A 134 0.20 -35.79 11.35
N PRO A 135 0.36 -35.43 12.64
CA PRO A 135 -0.54 -35.78 13.73
C PRO A 135 -0.58 -34.76 14.91
N PRO A 136 -1.53 -33.79 14.96
CA PRO A 136 -1.78 -33.06 16.21
C PRO A 136 -2.14 -34.04 17.33
N LYS A 137 -2.93 -35.08 17.04
CA LYS A 137 -3.35 -36.11 18.01
C LYS A 137 -2.23 -37.04 18.50
N ALA A 138 -1.14 -37.24 17.76
CA ALA A 138 -0.03 -38.08 18.24
C ALA A 138 1.05 -37.26 18.95
N GLU A 139 1.15 -35.96 18.67
CA GLU A 139 1.88 -35.02 19.52
C GLU A 139 1.14 -34.82 20.86
N GLU A 140 -0.19 -34.67 20.81
CA GLU A 140 -1.06 -34.68 22.00
C GLU A 140 -0.97 -36.00 22.77
N LEU A 141 -0.94 -37.15 22.08
CA LEU A 141 -0.72 -38.46 22.72
C LEU A 141 0.65 -38.53 23.40
N ARG A 142 1.73 -38.07 22.74
CA ARG A 142 3.07 -38.03 23.34
C ARG A 142 3.14 -37.11 24.55
N LYS A 143 2.56 -35.90 24.49
CA LYS A 143 2.44 -35.02 25.66
C LYS A 143 1.71 -35.71 26.82
N LYS A 144 0.68 -36.51 26.52
CA LYS A 144 -0.06 -37.30 27.52
C LYS A 144 0.74 -38.51 28.03
N GLU A 145 1.53 -39.16 27.20
CA GLU A 145 2.48 -40.23 27.60
C GLU A 145 3.60 -39.67 28.50
N GLU A 146 4.16 -38.50 28.16
CA GLU A 146 5.18 -37.79 28.93
C GLU A 146 4.63 -37.29 30.27
N ALA A 147 3.44 -36.67 30.28
CA ALA A 147 2.76 -36.23 31.50
C ALA A 147 2.39 -37.42 32.41
N LEU A 148 1.94 -38.54 31.84
CA LEU A 148 1.65 -39.77 32.59
C LEU A 148 2.94 -40.38 33.16
N LEU A 149 4.06 -40.35 32.42
CA LEU A 149 5.37 -40.77 32.93
C LEU A 149 5.86 -39.86 34.08
N GLN A 150 5.65 -38.55 33.98
CA GLN A 150 5.97 -37.59 35.05
C GLN A 150 5.09 -37.78 36.29
N ALA A 151 3.79 -38.03 36.11
CA ALA A 151 2.86 -38.37 37.18
C ALA A 151 3.24 -39.71 37.84
N GLN A 152 3.63 -40.72 37.06
CA GLN A 152 4.13 -42.01 37.54
C GLN A 152 5.39 -41.84 38.39
N LEU A 153 6.35 -41.02 37.94
CA LEU A 153 7.57 -40.69 38.71
C LEU A 153 7.25 -39.91 40.00
N SER A 154 6.29 -38.99 39.97
CA SER A 154 5.81 -38.28 41.16
C SER A 154 5.15 -39.23 42.17
N LEU A 155 4.28 -40.11 41.68
CA LEU A 155 3.63 -41.15 42.48
C LEU A 155 4.65 -42.13 43.08
N ASP A 156 5.68 -42.53 42.33
CA ASP A 156 6.73 -43.43 42.81
C ASP A 156 7.75 -42.72 43.74
N ASN A 157 7.88 -41.39 43.67
CA ASN A 157 8.51 -40.58 44.73
C ASN A 157 7.65 -40.60 46.00
N LYS A 158 6.34 -40.34 45.88
CA LYS A 158 5.41 -40.31 47.03
C LYS A 158 5.26 -41.67 47.71
N LYS A 159 5.27 -42.78 46.97
CA LYS A 159 5.34 -44.15 47.54
C LYS A 159 6.62 -44.36 48.37
N ARG A 160 7.78 -43.88 47.90
CA ARG A 160 9.04 -43.94 48.66
C ARG A 160 9.00 -43.06 49.91
N GLU A 161 8.41 -41.87 49.82
CA GLU A 161 8.22 -40.98 50.97
C GLU A 161 7.30 -41.62 52.03
N ILE A 162 6.17 -42.22 51.61
CA ILE A 162 5.28 -42.98 52.50
C ILE A 162 5.98 -44.20 53.10
N GLN A 163 6.77 -44.95 52.34
CA GLN A 163 7.53 -46.09 52.86
C GLN A 163 8.54 -45.66 53.93
N ASN A 164 9.30 -44.60 53.68
CA ASN A 164 10.25 -44.04 54.64
C ASN A 164 9.54 -43.60 55.95
N LEU A 165 8.33 -43.05 55.86
CA LEU A 165 7.51 -42.69 57.02
C LEU A 165 6.99 -43.93 57.77
N LEU A 166 6.55 -44.98 57.06
CA LEU A 166 6.14 -46.25 57.66
C LEU A 166 7.31 -46.95 58.39
N ASP A 167 8.48 -47.00 57.76
CA ASP A 167 9.71 -47.56 58.35
C ASP A 167 10.11 -46.78 59.61
N ARG A 168 10.00 -45.45 59.59
CA ARG A 168 10.27 -44.60 60.75
C ARG A 168 9.23 -44.75 61.87
N VAL A 169 7.95 -44.96 61.55
CA VAL A 169 6.92 -45.29 62.54
C VAL A 169 7.22 -46.65 63.19
N ALA A 170 7.53 -47.68 62.41
CA ALA A 170 7.89 -49.00 62.93
C ALA A 170 9.16 -48.96 63.81
N GLU A 171 10.12 -48.08 63.50
CA GLU A 171 11.27 -47.83 64.35
C GLU A 171 10.89 -47.16 65.68
N LEU A 172 10.04 -46.13 65.66
CA LEU A 172 9.53 -45.46 66.87
C LEU A 172 8.69 -46.39 67.75
N GLU A 173 7.86 -47.27 67.16
CA GLU A 173 7.14 -48.32 67.90
C GLU A 173 8.10 -49.30 68.59
N LYS A 174 9.18 -49.68 67.91
CA LYS A 174 10.25 -50.55 68.46
C LYS A 174 11.02 -49.86 69.58
N GLU A 175 11.24 -48.55 69.51
CA GLU A 175 11.82 -47.75 70.60
C GLU A 175 10.86 -47.61 71.79
N LEU A 176 9.59 -47.34 71.54
CA LEU A 176 8.55 -47.29 72.57
C LEU A 176 8.43 -48.64 73.30
N GLN A 177 8.49 -49.77 72.58
CA GLN A 177 8.42 -51.09 73.17
C GLN A 177 9.69 -51.44 73.98
N LYS A 178 10.89 -51.03 73.53
CA LYS A 178 12.10 -51.08 74.36
C LYS A 178 11.91 -50.27 75.65
N SER A 179 11.39 -49.05 75.54
CA SER A 179 11.16 -48.15 76.68
C SER A 179 10.20 -48.76 77.70
N LYS A 180 9.03 -49.28 77.26
CA LYS A 180 8.10 -50.05 78.09
C LYS A 180 8.78 -51.22 78.80
N SER A 181 9.57 -52.02 78.07
CA SER A 181 10.29 -53.17 78.66
C SER A 181 11.35 -52.77 79.70
N ARG A 182 11.90 -51.55 79.62
CA ARG A 182 12.79 -50.97 80.62
C ARG A 182 12.00 -50.50 81.84
N GLN A 183 10.85 -49.85 81.62
CA GLN A 183 9.95 -49.39 82.69
C GLN A 183 9.41 -50.57 83.51
N THR A 184 9.00 -51.67 82.88
CA THR A 184 8.58 -52.89 83.60
C THR A 184 9.70 -53.40 84.50
N LYS A 185 10.94 -53.57 83.98
CA LYS A 185 12.10 -54.00 84.78
C LYS A 185 12.44 -53.05 85.93
N GLN A 186 12.15 -51.76 85.79
CA GLN A 186 12.32 -50.79 86.88
C GLN A 186 11.24 -50.97 87.96
N LEU A 187 9.98 -51.25 87.58
CA LEU A 187 8.91 -51.61 88.53
C LEU A 187 9.23 -52.94 89.23
N ASP A 188 9.61 -53.98 88.48
CA ASP A 188 10.04 -55.27 89.03
C ASP A 188 11.16 -55.08 90.08
N THR A 189 12.12 -54.19 89.80
CA THR A 189 13.22 -53.86 90.72
C THR A 189 12.74 -53.11 91.97
N ILE A 190 11.77 -52.19 91.82
CA ILE A 190 11.18 -51.45 92.94
C ILE A 190 10.41 -52.40 93.87
N ASP A 191 9.60 -53.31 93.32
CA ASP A 191 8.88 -54.31 94.13
C ASP A 191 9.84 -55.29 94.82
N ASP A 192 10.89 -55.71 94.12
CA ASP A 192 11.96 -56.54 94.69
C ASP A 192 12.82 -55.78 95.73
N MET A 193 12.79 -54.44 95.76
CA MET A 193 13.33 -53.61 96.85
C MET A 193 12.34 -53.43 98.00
N ASN A 194 11.04 -53.25 97.73
CA ASN A 194 9.98 -53.17 98.73
C ASN A 194 9.89 -54.48 99.54
N ILE A 195 9.95 -55.64 98.87
CA ILE A 195 9.97 -56.96 99.51
C ILE A 195 11.23 -57.13 100.40
N LYS A 196 12.37 -56.53 100.03
CA LYS A 196 13.58 -56.53 100.86
C LYS A 196 13.43 -55.61 102.07
N LEU A 197 12.85 -54.41 101.89
CA LEU A 197 12.55 -53.47 102.96
C LEU A 197 11.68 -54.12 104.05
N GLN A 198 10.57 -54.74 103.66
CA GLN A 198 9.66 -55.45 104.57
C GLN A 198 10.35 -56.61 105.32
N LYS A 199 11.32 -57.28 104.67
CA LYS A 199 12.18 -58.32 105.27
C LYS A 199 13.30 -57.78 106.17
N PHE A 200 13.58 -56.48 106.16
CA PHE A 200 14.41 -55.81 107.15
C PHE A 200 13.57 -55.24 108.30
N GLU A 201 12.44 -54.61 108.01
CA GLU A 201 11.48 -54.10 109.01
C GLU A 201 11.04 -55.21 109.99
N SER A 202 10.63 -56.37 109.46
CA SER A 202 10.28 -57.53 110.28
C SER A 202 11.46 -58.09 111.11
N LYS A 203 12.70 -57.99 110.62
CA LYS A 203 13.88 -58.36 111.41
C LYS A 203 14.16 -57.36 112.53
N CYS A 204 13.96 -56.07 112.29
CA CYS A 204 14.09 -55.04 113.32
C CYS A 204 13.05 -55.27 114.43
N SER A 205 11.78 -55.53 114.07
CA SER A 205 10.72 -55.87 115.04
C SER A 205 11.11 -57.06 115.92
N ASN A 206 11.59 -58.16 115.32
CA ASN A 206 12.03 -59.33 116.07
C ASN A 206 13.22 -59.03 117.01
N LEU A 207 14.18 -58.22 116.58
CA LEU A 207 15.33 -57.82 117.41
C LEU A 207 14.92 -56.85 118.55
N GLU A 208 13.90 -56.03 118.34
CA GLU A 208 13.31 -55.18 119.37
C GLU A 208 12.56 -56.00 120.43
N GLU A 209 11.83 -57.05 120.03
CA GLU A 209 11.21 -58.04 120.93
C GLU A 209 12.26 -58.85 121.72
N GLU A 210 13.31 -59.35 121.07
CA GLU A 210 14.43 -60.04 121.74
C GLU A 210 15.12 -59.12 122.76
N LEU A 211 15.38 -57.86 122.39
CA LEU A 211 15.97 -56.85 123.27
C LEU A 211 15.05 -56.51 124.46
N HIS A 212 13.74 -56.48 124.26
CA HIS A 212 12.78 -56.27 125.34
C HIS A 212 12.83 -57.44 126.34
N SER A 213 12.76 -58.67 125.84
CA SER A 213 12.81 -59.86 126.70
C SER A 213 14.17 -60.05 127.39
N ALA A 214 15.27 -59.57 126.80
CA ALA A 214 16.58 -59.53 127.46
C ALA A 214 16.63 -58.52 128.63
N LYS A 215 15.94 -57.38 128.53
CA LYS A 215 15.82 -56.39 129.61
C LYS A 215 15.02 -56.95 130.78
N GLU A 216 13.84 -57.53 130.53
CA GLU A 216 13.00 -58.15 131.57
C GLU A 216 13.78 -59.20 132.40
N LYS A 217 14.53 -60.08 131.71
CA LYS A 217 15.39 -61.10 132.33
C LYS A 217 16.51 -60.49 133.17
N THR A 218 17.04 -59.34 132.76
CA THR A 218 18.09 -58.62 133.49
C THR A 218 17.51 -57.99 134.77
N GLU A 219 16.37 -57.31 134.68
CA GLU A 219 15.67 -56.72 135.82
C GLU A 219 15.23 -57.77 136.86
N GLU A 220 14.84 -58.97 136.42
CA GLU A 220 14.58 -60.13 137.29
C GLU A 220 15.84 -60.56 138.05
N LEU A 221 16.97 -60.72 137.35
CA LEU A 221 18.24 -61.09 137.97
C LEU A 221 18.72 -60.02 138.98
N GLU A 222 18.55 -58.73 138.68
CA GLU A 222 18.86 -57.65 139.62
C GLU A 222 17.93 -57.63 140.84
N ARG A 223 16.63 -57.94 140.68
CA ARG A 223 15.71 -58.06 141.82
C ARG A 223 16.10 -59.24 142.73
N ARG A 224 16.46 -60.38 142.14
CA ARG A 224 16.98 -61.54 142.89
C ARG A 224 18.31 -61.26 143.60
N LEU A 225 19.22 -60.52 142.95
CA LEU A 225 20.49 -60.12 143.56
C LEU A 225 20.28 -59.18 144.76
N ARG A 226 19.38 -58.19 144.64
CA ARG A 226 19.00 -57.28 145.75
C ARG A 226 18.48 -58.07 146.95
N ALA A 227 17.48 -58.93 146.76
CA ALA A 227 16.92 -59.77 147.83
C ALA A 227 17.97 -60.67 148.51
N SER A 228 18.92 -61.23 147.74
CA SER A 228 20.03 -62.01 148.32
C SER A 228 21.00 -61.15 149.13
N SER A 229 21.26 -59.90 148.72
CA SER A 229 22.15 -58.99 149.47
C SER A 229 21.52 -58.51 150.78
N GLU A 230 20.20 -58.31 150.81
CA GLU A 230 19.43 -57.97 152.02
C GLU A 230 19.46 -59.11 153.05
N GLN A 231 19.38 -60.37 152.60
CA GLN A 231 19.53 -61.56 153.45
C GLN A 231 20.92 -61.66 154.09
N VAL A 232 21.99 -61.37 153.33
CA VAL A 232 23.36 -61.35 153.88
C VAL A 232 23.50 -60.25 154.94
N ALA A 233 22.99 -59.04 154.67
CA ALA A 233 23.03 -57.93 155.62
C ALA A 233 22.29 -58.26 156.92
N LEU A 234 21.13 -58.93 156.85
CA LEU A 234 20.40 -59.40 158.04
C LEU A 234 21.26 -60.35 158.90
N LEU A 235 21.85 -61.38 158.28
CA LEU A 235 22.70 -62.37 158.96
C LEU A 235 23.94 -61.72 159.62
N GLU A 236 24.53 -60.69 159.00
CA GLU A 236 25.61 -59.92 159.63
C GLU A 236 25.15 -59.16 160.90
N THR A 237 23.91 -58.67 160.95
CA THR A 237 23.37 -58.05 162.19
C THR A 237 23.07 -59.08 163.27
N GLU A 238 22.64 -60.29 162.91
CA GLU A 238 22.41 -61.37 163.87
C GLU A 238 23.72 -61.87 164.46
N LYS A 239 24.75 -62.05 163.63
CA LYS A 239 26.11 -62.37 164.08
C LYS A 239 26.61 -61.36 165.13
N LYS A 240 26.48 -60.06 164.87
CA LYS A 240 26.92 -59.00 165.81
C LYS A 240 26.19 -59.08 167.16
N LYS A 241 24.88 -59.35 167.17
CA LYS A 241 24.11 -59.53 168.42
C LYS A 241 24.60 -60.74 169.24
N VAL A 242 25.05 -61.81 168.57
CA VAL A 242 25.65 -62.99 169.24
C VAL A 242 27.05 -62.67 169.78
N GLU A 243 27.82 -61.84 169.07
CA GLU A 243 29.14 -61.38 169.52
C GLU A 243 29.03 -60.45 170.76
N GLU A 244 28.05 -59.55 170.82
CA GLU A 244 27.80 -58.69 171.99
C GLU A 244 27.37 -59.47 173.25
N GLN A 245 26.62 -60.58 173.09
CA GLN A 245 26.15 -61.40 174.22
C GLN A 245 27.26 -62.16 174.97
N LEU A 246 28.49 -62.17 174.45
CA LEU A 246 29.64 -62.87 175.06
C LEU A 246 30.42 -62.02 176.08
N LEU A 247 30.10 -60.74 176.28
CA LEU A 247 30.95 -59.80 177.04
C LEU A 247 30.64 -59.62 178.55
N THR A 248 29.77 -60.42 179.17
CA THR A 248 29.44 -60.27 180.62
C THR A 248 30.12 -61.31 181.52
N PRO A 249 31.01 -60.91 182.47
CA PRO A 249 31.77 -61.85 183.30
C PRO A 249 31.16 -62.10 184.68
N GLU A 250 31.15 -63.37 185.12
CA GLU A 250 31.54 -63.77 186.50
C GLU A 250 31.51 -65.29 186.73
N SER A 251 32.21 -65.73 187.79
CA SER A 251 32.41 -67.09 188.35
C SER A 251 33.42 -68.01 187.64
N THR A 252 34.47 -68.39 188.38
CA THR A 252 35.70 -69.07 187.92
C THR A 252 35.52 -70.55 187.51
N SER A 253 34.40 -71.19 187.83
CA SER A 253 34.04 -72.50 187.24
C SER A 253 33.55 -72.35 185.80
N LYS A 254 32.87 -71.24 185.47
CA LYS A 254 32.58 -70.93 184.07
C LYS A 254 33.86 -70.64 183.30
N GLU A 255 34.90 -70.07 183.91
CA GLU A 255 36.14 -69.74 183.19
C GLU A 255 36.81 -70.96 182.54
N GLN A 256 36.83 -72.13 183.19
CA GLN A 256 37.33 -73.36 182.55
C GLN A 256 36.40 -73.87 181.44
N ALA A 257 35.08 -73.76 181.62
CA ALA A 257 34.11 -74.07 180.56
C ALA A 257 34.13 -73.04 179.41
N ILE A 258 34.52 -71.80 179.69
CA ILE A 258 34.72 -70.70 178.74
C ILE A 258 36.03 -70.88 178.00
N LEU A 259 37.11 -71.33 178.64
CA LEU A 259 38.35 -71.72 177.97
C LEU A 259 38.12 -72.92 177.04
N ALA A 260 37.41 -73.95 177.50
CA ALA A 260 37.02 -75.07 176.63
C ALA A 260 36.12 -74.63 175.45
N ARG A 261 35.18 -73.69 175.68
CA ARG A 261 34.39 -73.03 174.62
C ARG A 261 35.22 -72.12 173.72
N LEU A 262 36.27 -71.46 174.24
CA LEU A 262 37.15 -70.59 173.46
C LEU A 262 38.02 -71.44 172.55
N GLU A 263 38.63 -72.52 173.04
CA GLU A 263 39.30 -73.50 172.18
C GLU A 263 38.34 -74.11 171.14
N GLU A 264 37.09 -74.42 171.51
CA GLU A 264 36.07 -74.90 170.57
C GLU A 264 35.74 -73.83 169.51
N ARG A 265 35.61 -72.57 169.91
CA ARG A 265 35.36 -71.44 169.02
C ARG A 265 36.59 -71.06 168.19
N GLU A 266 37.80 -71.30 168.67
CA GLU A 266 39.05 -71.17 167.91
C GLU A 266 39.21 -72.30 166.89
N ARG A 267 38.88 -73.55 167.28
CA ARG A 267 38.77 -74.70 166.37
C ARG A 267 37.73 -74.44 165.29
N ASP A 268 36.56 -73.87 165.63
CA ASP A 268 35.55 -73.47 164.66
C ASP A 268 36.01 -72.28 163.81
N VAL A 269 36.54 -71.20 164.38
CA VAL A 269 37.10 -70.07 163.64
C VAL A 269 38.23 -70.51 162.69
N SER A 270 38.98 -71.57 163.03
CA SER A 270 39.94 -72.20 162.12
C SER A 270 39.28 -72.92 160.94
N LYS A 271 38.12 -73.58 161.14
CA LYS A 271 37.30 -74.13 160.05
C LYS A 271 36.72 -73.01 159.18
N TRP A 272 36.01 -72.05 159.77
CA TRP A 272 35.40 -70.92 159.07
C TRP A 272 36.44 -70.07 158.30
N ARG A 273 37.68 -69.93 158.81
CA ARG A 273 38.79 -69.31 158.07
C ARG A 273 39.18 -70.13 156.83
N LYS A 274 39.35 -71.44 156.95
CA LYS A 274 39.66 -72.34 155.83
C LYS A 274 38.53 -72.38 154.79
N GLU A 275 37.28 -72.39 155.24
CA GLU A 275 36.09 -72.32 154.39
C GLU A 275 36.03 -70.99 153.65
N ALA A 276 36.30 -69.86 154.33
CA ALA A 276 36.42 -68.55 153.69
C ALA A 276 37.63 -68.43 152.74
N GLU A 277 38.74 -69.11 153.01
CA GLU A 277 39.90 -69.19 152.11
C GLU A 277 39.60 -70.03 150.87
N CYS A 278 38.88 -71.16 151.02
CA CYS A 278 38.40 -71.97 149.89
C CYS A 278 37.40 -71.18 149.04
N ALA A 279 36.38 -70.58 149.66
CA ALA A 279 35.38 -69.76 148.97
C ALA A 279 35.99 -68.53 148.28
N ARG A 280 37.05 -67.93 148.86
CA ARG A 280 37.85 -66.89 148.17
C ARG A 280 38.57 -67.44 146.96
N CYS A 281 39.24 -68.60 147.07
CA CYS A 281 39.94 -69.24 145.95
C CYS A 281 38.97 -69.62 144.81
N GLU A 282 37.76 -70.05 145.13
CA GLU A 282 36.70 -70.30 144.14
C GLU A 282 36.19 -69.00 143.51
N ALA A 283 35.96 -67.95 144.31
CA ALA A 283 35.60 -66.63 143.79
C ALA A 283 36.71 -66.01 142.92
N ASP A 284 37.99 -66.29 143.19
CA ASP A 284 39.12 -65.87 142.36
C ASP A 284 39.16 -66.64 141.03
N LYS A 285 38.93 -67.96 141.02
CA LYS A 285 38.78 -68.74 139.76
C LYS A 285 37.62 -68.21 138.91
N PHE A 286 36.45 -67.97 139.50
CA PHE A 286 35.32 -67.38 138.78
C PHE A 286 35.57 -65.92 138.33
N ARG A 287 36.45 -65.16 139.01
CA ARG A 287 36.92 -63.85 138.51
C ARG A 287 37.80 -64.02 137.27
N GLU A 288 38.77 -64.93 137.31
CA GLU A 288 39.68 -65.23 136.20
C GLU A 288 38.93 -65.75 134.97
N GLU A 289 38.01 -66.71 135.15
CA GLU A 289 37.15 -67.22 134.07
C GLU A 289 36.30 -66.12 133.45
N ARG A 290 35.65 -65.27 134.25
CA ARG A 290 34.87 -64.14 133.74
C ARG A 290 35.73 -63.08 133.06
N GLU A 291 37.00 -62.93 133.44
CA GLU A 291 37.93 -62.04 132.75
C GLU A 291 38.41 -62.62 131.42
N LYS A 292 38.70 -63.93 131.36
CA LYS A 292 39.01 -64.64 130.13
C LYS A 292 37.84 -64.54 129.13
N MET A 293 36.61 -64.78 129.57
CA MET A 293 35.41 -64.63 128.74
C MET A 293 35.17 -63.18 128.29
N ARG A 294 35.51 -62.16 129.10
CA ARG A 294 35.48 -60.76 128.65
C ARG A 294 36.49 -60.51 127.54
N LYS A 295 37.76 -60.91 127.74
CA LYS A 295 38.83 -60.75 126.73
C LYS A 295 38.51 -61.46 125.43
N GLU A 296 37.96 -62.68 125.47
CA GLU A 296 37.53 -63.41 124.28
C GLU A 296 36.37 -62.72 123.54
N MET A 297 35.45 -62.09 124.26
CA MET A 297 34.36 -61.32 123.65
C MET A 297 34.84 -59.96 123.10
N GLU A 298 35.76 -59.29 123.80
CA GLU A 298 36.42 -58.05 123.34
C GLU A 298 37.25 -58.29 122.06
N GLU A 299 38.02 -59.39 122.01
CA GLU A 299 38.74 -59.86 120.83
C GLU A 299 37.78 -60.11 119.65
N LYS A 300 36.66 -60.79 119.90
CA LYS A 300 35.64 -61.09 118.88
C LYS A 300 34.90 -59.83 118.39
N ILE A 301 34.62 -58.88 119.27
CA ILE A 301 34.07 -57.56 118.90
C ILE A 301 35.09 -56.76 118.09
N ARG A 302 36.39 -56.84 118.41
CA ARG A 302 37.45 -56.19 117.62
C ARG A 302 37.51 -56.74 116.20
N LEU A 303 37.53 -58.07 116.05
CA LEU A 303 37.56 -58.75 114.75
C LEU A 303 36.33 -58.40 113.89
N LEU A 304 35.11 -58.45 114.44
CA LEU A 304 33.89 -58.07 113.72
C LEU A 304 33.90 -56.59 113.27
N ASN A 305 34.48 -55.70 114.07
CA ASN A 305 34.67 -54.29 113.68
C ASN A 305 35.75 -54.12 112.59
N GLU A 306 36.83 -54.90 112.61
CA GLU A 306 37.86 -54.93 111.57
C GLU A 306 37.28 -55.44 110.24
N GLU A 307 36.52 -56.55 110.26
CA GLU A 307 35.81 -57.10 109.09
C GLU A 307 34.82 -56.09 108.50
N HIS A 308 33.93 -55.51 109.32
CA HIS A 308 32.95 -54.52 108.86
C HIS A 308 33.61 -53.24 108.32
N GLN A 309 34.71 -52.78 108.93
CA GLN A 309 35.49 -51.67 108.37
C GLN A 309 36.09 -52.02 107.01
N GLU A 310 36.57 -53.26 106.80
CA GLU A 310 37.12 -53.65 105.51
C GLU A 310 36.05 -53.83 104.44
N GLU A 311 34.87 -54.35 104.77
CA GLU A 311 33.71 -54.36 103.87
C GLU A 311 33.29 -52.93 103.47
N SER A 312 33.14 -52.02 104.45
CA SER A 312 32.84 -50.61 104.17
C SER A 312 33.90 -49.94 103.28
N ARG A 313 35.20 -50.28 103.47
CA ARG A 313 36.30 -49.83 102.59
C ARG A 313 36.20 -50.43 101.18
N LYS A 314 35.80 -51.71 101.05
CA LYS A 314 35.59 -52.39 99.76
C LYS A 314 34.40 -51.78 99.01
N GLU A 315 33.30 -51.48 99.69
CA GLU A 315 32.13 -50.83 99.08
C GLU A 315 32.41 -49.39 98.68
N LYS A 316 33.05 -48.58 99.53
CA LYS A 316 33.47 -47.21 99.16
C LYS A 316 34.39 -47.19 97.94
N LYS A 317 35.29 -48.17 97.81
CA LYS A 317 36.13 -48.36 96.59
C LYS A 317 35.34 -48.82 95.36
N LYS A 318 34.22 -49.54 95.51
CA LYS A 318 33.32 -49.88 94.39
C LYS A 318 32.50 -48.66 93.97
N ALA A 319 31.94 -47.92 94.94
CA ALA A 319 31.16 -46.71 94.71
C ALA A 319 32.00 -45.65 93.95
N MET A 320 33.20 -45.33 94.46
CA MET A 320 34.11 -44.38 93.81
C MET A 320 34.45 -44.79 92.36
N LYS A 321 34.73 -46.07 92.09
CA LYS A 321 34.98 -46.55 90.73
C LYS A 321 33.78 -46.43 89.79
N ASN A 322 32.57 -46.64 90.30
CA ASN A 322 31.36 -46.42 89.51
C ASN A 322 31.14 -44.92 89.26
N GLU A 323 31.43 -44.08 90.24
CA GLU A 323 31.34 -42.63 90.16
C GLU A 323 32.34 -42.06 89.14
N ASP A 324 33.61 -42.50 89.17
CA ASP A 324 34.64 -42.21 88.15
C ASP A 324 34.17 -42.62 86.74
N ALA A 325 33.57 -43.82 86.61
CA ALA A 325 33.03 -44.31 85.35
C ALA A 325 31.81 -43.49 84.86
N HIS A 326 30.96 -43.03 85.77
CA HIS A 326 29.86 -42.12 85.45
C HIS A 326 30.38 -40.75 85.00
N TYR A 327 31.38 -40.17 85.67
CA TYR A 327 32.03 -38.92 85.21
C TYR A 327 32.67 -39.07 83.83
N SER A 328 33.37 -40.18 83.56
CA SER A 328 33.90 -40.47 82.21
C SER A 328 32.78 -40.54 81.16
N LYS A 329 31.67 -41.24 81.47
CA LYS A 329 30.56 -41.40 80.54
C LYS A 329 29.77 -40.10 80.32
N ILE A 330 29.62 -39.25 81.35
CA ILE A 330 29.06 -37.90 81.22
C ILE A 330 29.93 -37.09 80.25
N ARG A 331 31.26 -37.07 80.46
CA ARG A 331 32.19 -36.32 79.60
C ARG A 331 32.22 -36.80 78.15
N GLU A 332 32.09 -38.10 77.91
CA GLU A 332 31.89 -38.64 76.55
C GLU A 332 30.59 -38.14 75.92
N LEU A 333 29.48 -38.09 76.67
CA LEU A 333 28.19 -37.59 76.19
C LEU A 333 28.19 -36.07 75.97
N GLU A 334 28.92 -35.31 76.79
CA GLU A 334 29.14 -33.86 76.61
C GLU A 334 29.96 -33.57 75.33
N ASN A 335 31.02 -34.34 75.08
CA ASN A 335 31.80 -34.24 73.84
C ASN A 335 30.92 -34.53 72.61
N LEU A 336 30.20 -35.65 72.60
CA LEU A 336 29.27 -36.02 71.51
C LEU A 336 28.17 -34.96 71.31
N LEU A 337 27.64 -34.38 72.39
CA LEU A 337 26.69 -33.26 72.32
C LEU A 337 27.33 -31.99 71.74
N SER A 338 28.63 -31.76 71.93
CA SER A 338 29.35 -30.64 71.32
C SER A 338 29.60 -30.85 69.83
N GLU A 339 29.94 -32.08 69.43
CA GLU A 339 30.16 -32.48 68.02
C GLU A 339 28.85 -32.32 67.23
N VAL A 340 27.76 -32.92 67.69
CA VAL A 340 26.42 -32.81 67.05
C VAL A 340 25.91 -31.36 66.99
N ARG A 341 26.29 -30.49 67.94
CA ARG A 341 25.96 -29.05 67.87
C ARG A 341 26.74 -28.32 66.78
N VAL A 342 28.02 -28.65 66.59
CA VAL A 342 28.85 -28.07 65.52
C VAL A 342 28.37 -28.56 64.16
N GLU A 343 28.05 -29.85 64.03
CA GLU A 343 27.44 -30.41 62.81
C GLU A 343 26.11 -29.70 62.47
N LEU A 344 25.21 -29.57 63.45
CA LEU A 344 23.91 -28.92 63.26
C LEU A 344 24.03 -27.46 62.83
N GLU A 345 24.92 -26.67 63.45
CA GLU A 345 25.13 -25.27 63.06
C GLU A 345 25.80 -25.16 61.68
N SER A 346 26.72 -26.08 61.34
CA SER A 346 27.32 -26.12 59.99
C SER A 346 26.27 -26.42 58.91
N ALA A 347 25.41 -27.42 59.13
CA ALA A 347 24.30 -27.75 58.23
C ALA A 347 23.27 -26.61 58.12
N ARG A 348 23.05 -25.86 59.21
CA ARG A 348 22.21 -24.66 59.21
C ARG A 348 22.81 -23.53 58.36
N VAL A 349 24.11 -23.25 58.49
CA VAL A 349 24.81 -22.24 57.66
C VAL A 349 24.84 -22.67 56.18
N GLU A 350 25.00 -23.96 55.88
CA GLU A 350 24.86 -24.48 54.52
C GLU A 350 23.42 -24.31 53.97
N ALA A 351 22.40 -24.53 54.79
CA ALA A 351 21.00 -24.30 54.41
C ALA A 351 20.71 -22.81 54.16
N GLU A 352 21.16 -21.90 55.03
CA GLU A 352 20.99 -20.45 54.87
C GLU A 352 21.75 -19.90 53.66
N THR A 353 22.98 -20.36 53.40
CA THR A 353 23.72 -19.98 52.18
C THR A 353 23.12 -20.58 50.91
N ARG A 354 22.47 -21.76 50.98
CA ARG A 354 21.71 -22.33 49.85
C ARG A 354 20.44 -21.53 49.57
N LEU A 355 19.69 -21.12 50.61
CA LEU A 355 18.53 -20.24 50.49
C LEU A 355 18.90 -18.88 49.89
N SER A 356 19.93 -18.22 50.40
CA SER A 356 20.41 -16.94 49.88
C SER A 356 20.81 -17.01 48.39
N ARG A 357 21.46 -18.10 47.96
CA ARG A 357 21.76 -18.37 46.55
C ARG A 357 20.49 -18.62 45.71
N GLN A 358 19.44 -19.20 46.28
CA GLN A 358 18.16 -19.43 45.61
C GLN A 358 17.37 -18.12 45.47
N GLU A 359 17.33 -17.28 46.50
CA GLU A 359 16.76 -15.93 46.42
C GLU A 359 17.47 -15.06 45.38
N ALA A 360 18.80 -15.11 45.31
CA ALA A 360 19.56 -14.35 44.31
C ALA A 360 19.18 -14.78 42.88
N ARG A 361 18.99 -16.08 42.63
CA ARG A 361 18.53 -16.62 41.34
C ARG A 361 17.08 -16.22 41.02
N LEU A 362 16.21 -16.14 42.02
CA LEU A 362 14.84 -15.65 41.85
C LEU A 362 14.83 -14.17 41.48
N ARG A 363 15.59 -13.32 42.18
CA ARG A 363 15.75 -11.89 41.85
C ARG A 363 16.34 -11.66 40.45
N GLU A 364 17.28 -12.50 40.02
CA GLU A 364 17.76 -12.47 38.62
C GLU A 364 16.68 -12.92 37.62
N ALA A 365 15.81 -13.86 37.98
CA ALA A 365 14.71 -14.31 37.11
C ALA A 365 13.61 -13.26 36.99
N GLU A 366 13.24 -12.61 38.10
CA GLU A 366 12.31 -11.47 38.17
C GLU A 366 12.79 -10.33 37.27
N LEU A 367 14.05 -9.91 37.41
CA LEU A 367 14.64 -8.87 36.56
C LEU A 367 14.67 -9.27 35.07
N ARG A 368 14.87 -10.56 34.77
CA ARG A 368 14.77 -11.08 33.39
C ARG A 368 13.33 -11.00 32.87
N THR A 369 12.32 -11.37 33.66
CA THR A 369 10.91 -11.23 33.26
C THR A 369 10.53 -9.76 33.02
N ASP A 370 10.95 -8.84 33.89
CA ASP A 370 10.71 -7.40 33.71
C ASP A 370 11.28 -6.89 32.38
N THR A 371 12.52 -7.28 32.03
CA THR A 371 13.13 -6.90 30.75
C THR A 371 12.42 -7.55 29.55
N LEU A 372 11.92 -8.78 29.68
CA LEU A 372 11.13 -9.43 28.63
C LEU A 372 9.77 -8.76 28.41
N ASP A 373 9.12 -8.29 29.47
CA ASP A 373 7.84 -7.58 29.36
C ASP A 373 8.00 -6.15 28.83
N GLN A 374 9.09 -5.45 29.19
CA GLN A 374 9.48 -4.19 28.52
C GLN A 374 9.72 -4.40 27.01
N LEU A 375 10.41 -5.47 26.62
CA LEU A 375 10.62 -5.82 25.21
C LEU A 375 9.31 -6.22 24.51
N ARG A 376 8.41 -6.97 25.17
CA ARG A 376 7.07 -7.28 24.64
C ARG A 376 6.26 -6.01 24.39
N GLU A 377 6.31 -5.03 25.30
CA GLU A 377 5.63 -3.73 25.15
C GLU A 377 6.23 -2.92 23.98
N GLN A 378 7.55 -2.86 23.86
CA GLN A 378 8.23 -2.20 22.73
C GLN A 378 7.86 -2.85 21.38
N ILE A 379 7.86 -4.18 21.29
CA ILE A 379 7.45 -4.89 20.07
C ILE A 379 5.95 -4.62 19.78
N SER A 380 5.10 -4.52 20.81
CA SER A 380 3.68 -4.18 20.64
C SER A 380 3.50 -2.78 20.04
N LYS A 381 4.25 -1.78 20.53
CA LYS A 381 4.26 -0.41 19.99
C LYS A 381 4.73 -0.38 18.54
N LEU A 382 5.86 -1.02 18.23
CA LEU A 382 6.38 -1.11 16.86
C LEU A 382 5.43 -1.85 15.90
N GLN A 383 4.72 -2.89 16.38
CA GLN A 383 3.70 -3.57 15.59
C GLN A 383 2.51 -2.65 15.29
N ALA A 384 2.02 -1.87 16.27
CA ALA A 384 0.96 -0.89 16.06
C ALA A 384 1.38 0.24 15.09
N GLU A 385 2.60 0.79 15.24
CA GLU A 385 3.18 1.78 14.31
C GLU A 385 3.27 1.23 12.88
N LYS A 386 3.65 -0.04 12.71
CA LYS A 386 3.72 -0.67 11.38
C LYS A 386 2.35 -0.91 10.76
N GLU A 387 1.32 -1.25 11.53
CA GLU A 387 -0.06 -1.34 10.99
C GLU A 387 -0.57 0.04 10.56
N LEU A 388 -0.29 1.11 11.32
CA LEU A 388 -0.61 2.49 10.89
C LEU A 388 0.10 2.83 9.57
N LEU A 389 1.41 2.58 9.47
CA LEU A 389 2.18 2.81 8.25
C LEU A 389 1.72 1.94 7.06
N LYS A 390 1.21 0.73 7.29
CA LYS A 390 0.57 -0.11 6.25
C LYS A 390 -0.70 0.56 5.71
N VAL A 391 -1.56 1.08 6.60
CA VAL A 391 -2.78 1.80 6.22
C VAL A 391 -2.45 3.08 5.46
N GLU A 392 -1.53 3.92 5.96
CA GLU A 392 -1.09 5.14 5.27
C GLU A 392 -0.50 4.83 3.87
N ARG A 393 0.29 3.76 3.74
CA ARG A 393 0.82 3.30 2.45
C ARG A 393 -0.30 2.85 1.51
N GLU A 394 -1.32 2.16 2.01
CA GLU A 394 -2.48 1.80 1.18
C GLU A 394 -3.31 3.01 0.74
N GLU A 395 -3.54 3.99 1.63
CA GLU A 395 -4.27 5.21 1.27
C GLU A 395 -3.51 6.07 0.27
N THR A 396 -2.19 6.25 0.46
CA THR A 396 -1.34 6.95 -0.51
C THR A 396 -1.27 6.20 -1.84
N GLN A 397 -1.22 4.87 -1.85
CA GLN A 397 -1.30 4.06 -3.08
C GLN A 397 -2.67 4.20 -3.78
N LYS A 398 -3.79 4.19 -3.03
CA LYS A 398 -5.14 4.43 -3.58
C LYS A 398 -5.25 5.84 -4.19
N ARG A 399 -4.71 6.87 -3.51
CA ARG A 399 -4.64 8.25 -4.02
C ARG A 399 -3.77 8.38 -5.28
N LEU A 400 -2.62 7.71 -5.32
CA LEU A 400 -1.75 7.64 -6.50
C LEU A 400 -2.48 7.00 -7.68
N GLN A 401 -3.13 5.85 -7.47
CA GLN A 401 -3.88 5.15 -8.52
C GLN A 401 -5.02 6.00 -9.10
N ILE A 402 -5.74 6.76 -8.26
CA ILE A 402 -6.77 7.71 -8.72
C ILE A 402 -6.13 8.84 -9.55
N SER A 403 -4.96 9.34 -9.14
CA SER A 403 -4.20 10.36 -9.89
C SER A 403 -3.71 9.81 -11.25
N GLU A 404 -3.20 8.59 -11.30
CA GLU A 404 -2.74 7.91 -12.54
C GLU A 404 -3.89 7.63 -13.51
N GLN A 405 -5.04 7.15 -13.01
CA GLN A 405 -6.25 6.99 -13.82
C GLN A 405 -6.73 8.34 -14.38
N SER A 406 -6.64 9.41 -13.57
CA SER A 406 -7.00 10.76 -14.01
C SER A 406 -6.02 11.27 -15.08
N ARG A 407 -4.71 11.08 -14.90
CA ARG A 407 -3.67 11.39 -15.88
C ARG A 407 -3.91 10.64 -17.20
N SER A 408 -4.15 9.33 -17.15
CA SER A 408 -4.41 8.51 -18.34
C SER A 408 -5.67 8.96 -19.10
N ARG A 409 -6.73 9.39 -18.40
CA ARG A 409 -7.91 10.02 -19.02
C ARG A 409 -7.55 11.33 -19.71
N TRP A 410 -6.80 12.22 -19.05
CA TRP A 410 -6.37 13.50 -19.64
C TRP A 410 -5.41 13.33 -20.82
N GLU A 411 -4.52 12.34 -20.78
CA GLU A 411 -3.64 11.98 -21.90
C GLU A 411 -4.45 11.43 -23.09
N SER A 412 -5.51 10.66 -22.83
CA SER A 412 -6.43 10.17 -23.86
C SER A 412 -7.30 11.28 -24.46
N GLU A 413 -7.73 12.24 -23.63
CA GLU A 413 -8.46 13.45 -24.05
C GLU A 413 -7.57 14.35 -24.91
N ALA A 414 -6.35 14.65 -24.45
CA ALA A 414 -5.35 15.42 -25.20
C ALA A 414 -4.95 14.73 -26.51
N GLY A 415 -4.86 13.39 -26.51
CA GLY A 415 -4.64 12.60 -27.73
C GLY A 415 -5.78 12.75 -28.74
N ARG A 416 -7.04 12.67 -28.31
CA ARG A 416 -8.21 12.91 -29.16
C ARG A 416 -8.27 14.35 -29.68
N ALA A 417 -8.11 15.35 -28.80
CA ALA A 417 -8.07 16.75 -29.19
C ALA A 417 -6.91 17.06 -30.16
N SER A 418 -5.74 16.43 -29.99
CA SER A 418 -4.61 16.58 -30.93
C SER A 418 -4.91 15.94 -32.29
N ALA A 419 -5.57 14.77 -32.32
CA ALA A 419 -6.03 14.15 -33.56
C ALA A 419 -7.09 15.00 -34.28
N GLU A 420 -8.06 15.57 -33.55
CA GLU A 420 -9.07 16.49 -34.08
C GLU A 420 -8.45 17.78 -34.61
N VAL A 421 -7.53 18.40 -33.86
CA VAL A 421 -6.76 19.58 -34.31
C VAL A 421 -5.94 19.27 -35.56
N ASN A 422 -5.38 18.06 -35.70
CA ASN A 422 -4.64 17.67 -36.90
C ASN A 422 -5.57 17.36 -38.09
N LEU A 423 -6.77 16.81 -37.86
CA LEU A 423 -7.81 16.68 -38.87
C LEU A 423 -8.27 18.05 -39.36
N LEU A 424 -8.60 18.98 -38.45
CA LEU A 424 -8.97 20.36 -38.77
C LEU A 424 -7.85 21.09 -39.52
N LYS A 425 -6.57 20.92 -39.13
CA LYS A 425 -5.43 21.44 -39.92
C LYS A 425 -5.39 20.85 -41.34
N SER A 426 -5.65 19.55 -41.50
CA SER A 426 -5.67 18.92 -42.83
C SER A 426 -6.83 19.42 -43.70
N GLN A 427 -8.00 19.64 -43.11
CA GLN A 427 -9.16 20.24 -43.77
C GLN A 427 -8.90 21.70 -44.15
N VAL A 428 -8.32 22.50 -43.25
CA VAL A 428 -7.91 23.89 -43.53
C VAL A 428 -6.80 23.95 -44.59
N HIS A 429 -5.88 22.98 -44.63
CA HIS A 429 -4.90 22.88 -45.69
C HIS A 429 -5.55 22.52 -47.03
N HIS A 430 -6.46 21.54 -47.05
CA HIS A 430 -7.22 21.15 -48.24
C HIS A 430 -8.06 22.32 -48.79
N LEU A 431 -8.88 22.97 -47.96
CA LEU A 431 -9.65 24.16 -48.32
C LEU A 431 -8.75 25.31 -48.80
N ARG A 432 -7.54 25.47 -48.25
CA ARG A 432 -6.54 26.43 -48.77
C ARG A 432 -6.05 26.03 -50.16
N THR A 433 -5.74 24.75 -50.40
CA THR A 433 -5.33 24.28 -51.75
C THR A 433 -6.45 24.39 -52.78
N GLU A 434 -7.70 24.11 -52.40
CA GLU A 434 -8.88 24.34 -53.23
C GLU A 434 -9.09 25.83 -53.51
N PHE A 435 -8.92 26.69 -52.50
CA PHE A 435 -9.01 28.15 -52.69
C PHE A 435 -7.88 28.69 -53.58
N THR A 436 -6.64 28.17 -53.47
CA THR A 436 -5.55 28.58 -54.37
C THR A 436 -5.77 28.11 -55.80
N THR A 437 -6.23 26.87 -56.02
CA THR A 437 -6.56 26.39 -57.38
C THR A 437 -7.74 27.15 -57.99
N HIS A 438 -8.82 27.41 -57.24
CA HIS A 438 -9.92 28.27 -57.69
C HIS A 438 -9.46 29.70 -57.98
N LYS A 439 -8.53 30.25 -57.19
CA LYS A 439 -7.93 31.58 -57.45
C LYS A 439 -7.08 31.57 -58.72
N GLU A 440 -6.28 30.53 -58.94
CA GLU A 440 -5.46 30.36 -60.15
C GLU A 440 -6.33 30.18 -61.40
N ASP A 441 -7.40 29.38 -61.31
CA ASP A 441 -8.36 29.20 -62.41
C ASP A 441 -9.21 30.44 -62.67
N LEU A 442 -9.51 31.24 -61.64
CA LEU A 442 -10.12 32.56 -61.83
C LEU A 442 -9.13 33.54 -62.48
N ILE A 443 -7.85 33.50 -62.13
CA ILE A 443 -6.80 34.29 -62.81
C ILE A 443 -6.64 33.86 -64.27
N LYS A 444 -6.67 32.55 -64.58
CA LYS A 444 -6.69 32.04 -65.97
C LYS A 444 -7.89 32.58 -66.73
N LYS A 445 -9.11 32.45 -66.18
CA LYS A 445 -10.34 32.97 -66.80
C LYS A 445 -10.34 34.49 -66.97
N LEU A 446 -9.73 35.24 -66.05
CA LEU A 446 -9.54 36.69 -66.20
C LEU A 446 -8.48 37.03 -67.26
N ALA A 447 -7.47 36.19 -67.47
CA ALA A 447 -6.52 36.33 -68.58
C ALA A 447 -7.13 35.92 -69.94
N GLU A 448 -7.94 34.87 -69.97
CA GLU A 448 -8.72 34.42 -71.14
C GLU A 448 -9.72 35.50 -71.56
N THR A 449 -10.60 35.95 -70.66
CA THR A 449 -11.56 37.04 -70.96
C THR A 449 -10.88 38.38 -71.26
N ARG A 450 -9.67 38.62 -70.74
CA ARG A 450 -8.86 39.78 -71.16
C ARG A 450 -8.30 39.60 -72.58
N PHE A 451 -7.80 38.42 -72.94
CA PHE A 451 -7.33 38.13 -74.29
C PHE A 451 -8.48 38.22 -75.29
N ASP A 452 -9.66 37.68 -74.96
CA ASP A 452 -10.88 37.84 -75.75
C ASP A 452 -11.27 39.32 -75.88
N ALA A 453 -11.16 40.13 -74.82
CA ALA A 453 -11.42 41.55 -74.86
C ALA A 453 -10.39 42.33 -75.70
N GLU A 454 -9.11 41.97 -75.63
CA GLU A 454 -8.04 42.55 -76.47
C GLU A 454 -8.24 42.18 -77.95
N ALA A 455 -8.63 40.94 -78.26
CA ALA A 455 -8.98 40.50 -79.61
C ALA A 455 -10.28 41.16 -80.13
N VAL A 456 -11.30 41.33 -79.28
CA VAL A 456 -12.51 42.09 -79.61
C VAL A 456 -12.20 43.58 -79.81
N GLN A 457 -11.24 44.14 -79.08
CA GLN A 457 -10.78 45.51 -79.27
C GLN A 457 -9.98 45.66 -80.59
N GLU A 458 -9.13 44.67 -80.94
CA GLU A 458 -8.42 44.64 -82.22
C GLU A 458 -9.41 44.54 -83.40
N LEU A 459 -10.42 43.67 -83.30
CA LEU A 459 -11.53 43.60 -84.26
C LEU A 459 -12.34 44.90 -84.33
N HIS A 460 -12.55 45.60 -83.21
CA HIS A 460 -13.17 46.93 -83.24
C HIS A 460 -12.28 47.94 -83.98
N THR A 461 -10.96 47.97 -83.74
CA THR A 461 -10.08 48.87 -84.50
C THR A 461 -10.07 48.54 -86.00
N GLN A 462 -10.08 47.26 -86.40
CA GLN A 462 -10.20 46.86 -87.80
C GLN A 462 -11.56 47.26 -88.42
N ILE A 463 -12.65 47.22 -87.64
CA ILE A 463 -13.98 47.70 -88.07
C ILE A 463 -14.00 49.23 -88.18
N GLU A 464 -13.34 49.96 -87.28
CA GLU A 464 -13.22 51.42 -87.34
C GLU A 464 -12.33 51.87 -88.51
N GLU A 465 -11.25 51.14 -88.82
CA GLU A 465 -10.46 51.33 -90.05
C GLU A 465 -11.29 51.07 -91.31
N GLN A 466 -12.08 49.99 -91.35
CA GLN A 466 -12.99 49.73 -92.47
C GLN A 466 -14.09 50.79 -92.59
N ARG A 467 -14.60 51.34 -91.47
CA ARG A 467 -15.50 52.50 -91.47
C ARG A 467 -14.83 53.74 -92.05
N ASN A 468 -13.61 54.08 -91.61
CA ASN A 468 -12.87 55.22 -92.15
C ASN A 468 -12.64 55.10 -93.66
N VAL A 469 -12.29 53.89 -94.15
CA VAL A 469 -12.19 53.62 -95.59
C VAL A 469 -13.55 53.74 -96.30
N LEU A 470 -14.65 53.30 -95.69
CA LEU A 470 -16.01 53.48 -96.22
C LEU A 470 -16.44 54.95 -96.23
N GLU A 471 -16.06 55.75 -95.23
CA GLU A 471 -16.32 57.20 -95.19
C GLU A 471 -15.49 57.95 -96.23
N GLU A 472 -14.23 57.59 -96.45
CA GLU A 472 -13.42 58.14 -97.53
C GLU A 472 -14.00 57.76 -98.91
N LEU A 473 -14.44 56.52 -99.09
CA LEU A 473 -15.15 56.08 -100.30
C LEU A 473 -16.49 56.81 -100.48
N GLN A 474 -17.23 57.12 -99.41
CA GLN A 474 -18.43 57.97 -99.48
C GLN A 474 -18.09 59.43 -99.81
N HIS A 475 -16.98 59.98 -99.31
CA HIS A 475 -16.52 61.32 -99.67
C HIS A 475 -16.08 61.40 -101.14
N ARG A 476 -15.36 60.39 -101.63
CA ARG A 476 -15.02 60.25 -103.06
C ARG A 476 -16.27 60.05 -103.93
N LEU A 477 -17.26 59.28 -103.47
CA LEU A 477 -18.55 59.16 -104.15
C LEU A 477 -19.23 60.52 -104.25
N LYS A 478 -19.43 61.23 -103.13
CA LYS A 478 -20.02 62.59 -103.08
C LYS A 478 -19.28 63.58 -103.98
N HIS A 479 -17.95 63.49 -104.10
CA HIS A 479 -17.18 64.28 -105.05
C HIS A 479 -17.59 63.99 -106.50
N THR A 480 -17.57 62.71 -106.91
CA THR A 480 -17.99 62.30 -108.26
C THR A 480 -19.46 62.56 -108.56
N GLU A 481 -20.34 62.57 -107.54
CA GLU A 481 -21.73 62.97 -107.67
C GLU A 481 -21.87 64.49 -107.87
N GLY A 482 -21.05 65.30 -107.18
CA GLY A 482 -20.95 66.74 -107.41
C GLY A 482 -20.43 67.07 -108.81
N GLU A 483 -19.39 66.39 -109.29
CA GLU A 483 -18.86 66.51 -110.66
C GLU A 483 -19.91 66.12 -111.70
N ARG A 484 -20.65 65.02 -111.46
CA ARG A 484 -21.77 64.58 -112.30
C ARG A 484 -22.88 65.64 -112.37
N ASP A 485 -23.26 66.26 -111.26
CA ASP A 485 -24.35 67.23 -111.23
C ASP A 485 -23.92 68.63 -111.73
N GLN A 486 -22.63 68.97 -111.66
CA GLN A 486 -22.03 70.07 -112.43
C GLN A 486 -22.09 69.81 -113.94
N LEU A 487 -21.68 68.62 -114.41
CA LEU A 487 -21.81 68.24 -115.81
C LEU A 487 -23.27 68.23 -116.28
N LYS A 488 -24.21 67.85 -115.42
CA LYS A 488 -25.66 67.84 -115.68
C LYS A 488 -26.26 69.25 -115.81
N THR A 489 -25.76 70.22 -115.05
CA THR A 489 -26.19 71.63 -115.20
C THR A 489 -25.59 72.28 -116.45
N VAL A 490 -24.35 71.95 -116.83
CA VAL A 490 -23.74 72.32 -118.12
C VAL A 490 -24.50 71.68 -119.31
N LEU A 491 -24.94 70.43 -119.19
CA LEU A 491 -25.76 69.77 -120.21
C LEU A 491 -27.12 70.48 -120.39
N ASN A 492 -27.80 70.82 -119.29
CA ASN A 492 -29.09 71.51 -119.33
C ASN A 492 -29.02 72.92 -119.95
N THR A 493 -27.94 73.67 -119.69
CA THR A 493 -27.75 75.01 -120.28
C THR A 493 -27.43 74.94 -121.78
N ASN A 494 -26.67 73.93 -122.22
CA ASN A 494 -26.50 73.64 -123.65
C ASN A 494 -27.81 73.21 -124.33
N GLN A 495 -28.68 72.43 -123.66
CA GLN A 495 -30.00 72.08 -124.21
C GLN A 495 -30.95 73.28 -124.30
N GLN A 496 -30.89 74.23 -123.35
CA GLN A 496 -31.67 75.47 -123.43
C GLN A 496 -31.21 76.41 -124.56
N THR A 497 -29.90 76.53 -124.79
CA THR A 497 -29.40 77.32 -125.93
C THR A 497 -29.69 76.66 -127.28
N GLN A 498 -29.57 75.33 -127.37
CA GLN A 498 -29.96 74.57 -128.58
C GLN A 498 -31.45 74.76 -128.91
N THR A 499 -32.35 74.64 -127.93
CA THR A 499 -33.80 74.82 -128.17
C THR A 499 -34.18 76.27 -128.50
N GLN A 500 -33.40 77.28 -128.11
CA GLN A 500 -33.58 78.65 -128.61
C GLN A 500 -33.24 78.76 -130.11
N VAL A 501 -32.14 78.13 -130.55
CA VAL A 501 -31.72 78.10 -131.97
C VAL A 501 -32.72 77.34 -132.84
N GLU A 502 -33.21 76.18 -132.38
CA GLU A 502 -34.20 75.38 -133.13
C GLU A 502 -35.55 76.10 -133.32
N ASN A 503 -35.96 76.92 -132.35
CA ASN A 503 -37.18 77.73 -132.47
C ASN A 503 -37.01 78.89 -133.46
N GLY A 504 -35.84 79.54 -133.51
CA GLY A 504 -35.53 80.54 -134.53
C GLY A 504 -35.56 79.96 -135.95
N LEU A 505 -34.86 78.84 -136.16
CA LEU A 505 -34.82 78.17 -137.47
C LEU A 505 -36.20 77.71 -137.97
N ARG A 506 -37.12 77.30 -137.06
CA ARG A 506 -38.52 77.02 -137.43
C ARG A 506 -39.24 78.24 -137.98
N GLN A 507 -39.01 79.41 -137.39
CA GLN A 507 -39.68 80.66 -137.76
C GLN A 507 -39.22 81.17 -139.15
N ASP A 508 -37.95 80.96 -139.49
CA ASP A 508 -37.40 81.22 -140.83
C ASP A 508 -37.96 80.23 -141.88
N VAL A 509 -38.03 78.93 -141.57
CA VAL A 509 -38.56 77.91 -142.49
C VAL A 509 -40.02 78.17 -142.88
N ASP A 510 -40.90 78.53 -141.93
CA ASP A 510 -42.29 78.85 -142.24
C ASP A 510 -42.44 80.21 -142.96
N THR A 511 -41.46 81.10 -142.84
CA THR A 511 -41.40 82.35 -143.62
C THR A 511 -40.96 82.07 -145.07
N LEU A 512 -39.96 81.22 -145.28
CA LEU A 512 -39.52 80.79 -146.61
C LEU A 512 -40.60 79.98 -147.34
N ARG A 513 -41.35 79.11 -146.65
CA ARG A 513 -42.46 78.34 -147.23
C ARG A 513 -43.55 79.22 -147.87
N ARG A 514 -43.90 80.36 -147.24
CA ARG A 514 -44.87 81.32 -147.84
C ARG A 514 -44.34 82.00 -149.10
N ARG A 515 -43.02 82.19 -149.22
CA ARG A 515 -42.39 82.78 -150.42
C ARG A 515 -42.27 81.75 -151.54
N LEU A 516 -42.14 80.46 -151.21
CA LEU A 516 -42.07 79.38 -152.19
C LEU A 516 -43.40 79.20 -152.95
N SER A 517 -44.54 79.13 -152.25
CA SER A 517 -45.86 78.96 -152.92
C SER A 517 -46.28 80.19 -153.75
N GLN A 518 -45.76 81.38 -153.42
CA GLN A 518 -45.89 82.57 -154.27
C GLN A 518 -45.03 82.50 -155.55
N ALA A 519 -43.93 81.75 -155.55
CA ALA A 519 -43.10 81.54 -156.74
C ALA A 519 -43.67 80.42 -157.65
N GLU A 520 -44.20 79.35 -157.07
CA GLU A 520 -44.78 78.21 -157.80
C GLU A 520 -45.95 78.64 -158.70
N THR A 521 -46.88 79.44 -158.16
CA THR A 521 -48.07 79.94 -158.89
C THR A 521 -47.73 80.87 -160.06
N ILE A 522 -46.60 81.58 -160.01
CA ILE A 522 -46.10 82.37 -161.15
C ILE A 522 -45.54 81.46 -162.24
N ASN A 523 -44.84 80.38 -161.86
CA ASN A 523 -44.13 79.49 -162.78
C ASN A 523 -45.10 78.69 -163.68
N GLU A 524 -46.27 78.30 -163.16
CA GLU A 524 -47.32 77.64 -163.96
C GLU A 524 -47.92 78.54 -165.06
N SER A 525 -47.90 79.87 -164.87
CA SER A 525 -48.35 80.81 -165.91
C SER A 525 -47.40 80.88 -167.11
N LEU A 526 -46.09 80.67 -166.86
CA LEU A 526 -45.03 80.73 -167.87
C LEU A 526 -44.92 79.44 -168.69
N LYS A 527 -45.20 78.25 -168.11
CA LYS A 527 -45.16 77.00 -168.87
C LYS A 527 -46.13 76.99 -170.06
N ARG A 528 -47.34 77.53 -169.88
CA ARG A 528 -48.42 77.51 -170.89
C ARG A 528 -48.15 78.34 -172.14
N SER A 529 -47.17 79.26 -172.12
CA SER A 529 -46.77 80.00 -173.33
C SER A 529 -45.65 79.32 -174.12
N PHE A 530 -44.89 78.39 -173.51
CA PHE A 530 -43.77 77.72 -174.18
C PHE A 530 -44.22 76.60 -175.12
N GLU A 531 -45.19 75.78 -174.68
CA GLU A 531 -45.71 74.63 -175.45
C GLU A 531 -46.31 75.04 -176.81
N ALA A 532 -46.82 76.26 -176.92
CA ALA A 532 -47.38 76.81 -178.16
C ALA A 532 -46.34 77.08 -179.27
N ALA A 533 -45.05 77.17 -178.95
CA ALA A 533 -44.00 77.50 -179.92
C ALA A 533 -43.32 76.27 -180.56
N GLN A 534 -43.33 75.12 -179.87
CA GLN A 534 -42.44 74.00 -180.21
C GLN A 534 -42.87 73.20 -181.44
N LEU A 535 -44.18 73.10 -181.70
CA LEU A 535 -44.75 72.30 -182.80
C LEU A 535 -44.49 72.88 -184.21
N LEU A 536 -44.01 74.11 -184.33
CA LEU A 536 -43.75 74.77 -185.64
C LEU A 536 -42.39 74.40 -186.28
N ILE A 537 -41.54 73.64 -185.59
CA ILE A 537 -40.11 73.47 -185.96
C ILE A 537 -39.80 72.09 -186.57
N GLU A 538 -40.53 71.03 -186.18
CA GLU A 538 -40.08 69.65 -186.45
C GLU A 538 -40.32 69.19 -187.90
N GLU A 539 -41.39 69.65 -188.58
CA GLU A 539 -41.78 69.12 -189.90
C GLU A 539 -40.85 69.59 -191.05
N THR A 540 -40.09 70.67 -190.87
CA THR A 540 -39.17 71.20 -191.91
C THR A 540 -37.91 70.36 -192.12
N ASN A 541 -37.52 69.51 -191.16
CA ASN A 541 -36.19 68.88 -191.12
C ASN A 541 -36.09 67.49 -191.80
N ALA A 542 -37.21 66.89 -192.24
CA ALA A 542 -37.22 65.52 -192.75
C ALA A 542 -36.57 65.33 -194.14
N SER A 543 -36.38 66.39 -194.92
CA SER A 543 -36.11 66.30 -196.38
C SER A 543 -34.68 65.90 -196.77
N GLN A 544 -33.69 66.05 -195.89
CA GLN A 544 -32.30 66.30 -196.33
C GLN A 544 -31.30 65.13 -196.20
N LYS A 545 -31.66 63.97 -195.64
CA LYS A 545 -30.67 63.03 -195.03
C LYS A 545 -30.42 61.68 -195.72
N GLN A 546 -30.91 61.42 -196.94
CA GLN A 546 -30.71 60.12 -197.63
C GLN A 546 -29.68 60.13 -198.78
N GLN A 547 -28.86 61.18 -198.92
CA GLN A 547 -27.91 61.31 -200.04
C GLN A 547 -26.48 60.79 -199.74
N ILE A 548 -26.11 60.57 -198.48
CA ILE A 548 -24.70 60.38 -198.07
C ILE A 548 -24.51 59.04 -197.33
N GLN A 549 -24.55 57.93 -198.06
CA GLN A 549 -24.25 56.59 -197.50
C GLN A 549 -23.45 55.66 -198.44
N THR A 550 -22.88 56.19 -199.53
CA THR A 550 -22.17 55.39 -200.56
C THR A 550 -20.65 55.55 -200.55
N THR A 551 -20.08 56.54 -199.86
CA THR A 551 -18.64 56.90 -199.95
C THR A 551 -17.73 56.14 -198.98
N GLN A 552 -18.25 55.25 -198.12
CA GLN A 552 -17.44 54.48 -197.17
C GLN A 552 -17.23 53.04 -197.67
N LYS A 553 -16.35 52.87 -198.66
CA LYS A 553 -15.88 51.56 -199.12
C LYS A 553 -14.41 51.60 -199.56
N VAL A 554 -13.60 50.75 -198.93
CA VAL A 554 -12.24 50.33 -199.37
C VAL A 554 -11.18 51.44 -199.46
N ASP A 555 -10.85 52.04 -198.32
CA ASP A 555 -9.55 52.72 -198.09
C ASP A 555 -8.68 51.90 -197.10
N ALA A 556 -8.81 50.56 -197.18
CA ALA A 556 -8.65 49.66 -196.03
C ALA A 556 -7.43 48.71 -196.06
N GLU A 557 -6.65 48.66 -197.15
CA GLU A 557 -5.64 47.59 -197.35
C GLU A 557 -4.18 48.06 -197.45
N ARG A 558 -3.86 49.31 -197.06
CA ARG A 558 -2.46 49.78 -197.03
C ARG A 558 -1.64 49.26 -195.82
N SER A 559 -2.28 48.92 -194.70
CA SER A 559 -1.63 48.70 -193.40
C SER A 559 -0.72 47.47 -193.27
N VAL A 560 -0.57 46.63 -194.31
CA VAL A 560 0.09 45.31 -194.22
C VAL A 560 1.51 45.27 -194.77
N LEU A 561 1.92 46.21 -195.64
CA LEU A 561 3.22 46.15 -196.33
C LEU A 561 4.37 46.91 -195.65
N GLU A 562 4.09 47.94 -194.84
CA GLU A 562 5.15 48.79 -194.27
C GLU A 562 5.86 48.17 -193.06
N ASN A 563 5.27 47.14 -192.42
CA ASN A 563 5.94 46.25 -191.45
C ASN A 563 7.08 45.38 -192.05
N LYS A 564 7.48 45.63 -193.30
CA LYS A 564 8.52 44.90 -194.02
C LYS A 564 9.76 45.73 -194.35
N ILE A 565 9.83 47.01 -193.93
CA ILE A 565 10.95 47.91 -194.23
C ILE A 565 11.41 48.71 -192.99
N VAL A 566 11.62 48.02 -191.88
CA VAL A 566 12.60 48.45 -190.83
C VAL A 566 13.74 47.43 -190.74
N ASP A 567 13.44 46.13 -190.86
CA ASP A 567 14.40 45.08 -191.26
C ASP A 567 14.93 45.24 -192.71
N LEU A 568 14.56 46.32 -193.41
CA LEU A 568 15.19 46.79 -194.65
C LEU A 568 15.55 48.30 -194.60
N GLN A 569 15.82 48.87 -193.42
CA GLN A 569 16.41 50.22 -193.30
C GLN A 569 17.79 50.27 -192.62
N VAL A 570 18.33 49.13 -192.17
CA VAL A 570 19.76 48.92 -191.87
C VAL A 570 20.11 47.48 -192.30
N GLU A 571 20.43 47.16 -193.56
CA GLU A 571 21.44 47.80 -194.41
C GLU A 571 20.97 48.07 -195.87
N LEU A 572 20.18 49.13 -196.09
CA LEU A 572 20.09 49.83 -197.39
C LEU A 572 19.49 51.25 -197.18
N ALA A 573 19.95 52.05 -196.20
CA ALA A 573 21.34 52.50 -196.01
C ALA A 573 21.96 53.28 -197.19
N ALA A 574 21.15 53.75 -198.15
CA ALA A 574 21.57 54.80 -199.09
C ALA A 574 20.38 55.62 -199.61
N LEU A 575 20.43 56.95 -199.38
CA LEU A 575 19.94 58.04 -200.26
C LEU A 575 18.49 57.93 -200.82
N LYS A 576 17.59 58.93 -200.69
CA LYS A 576 17.85 60.39 -200.79
C LYS A 576 16.60 61.25 -200.51
N ASN A 577 16.83 62.47 -200.00
CA ASN A 577 16.18 63.77 -200.30
C ASN A 577 14.65 63.96 -200.45
N GLY A 578 14.13 65.00 -199.76
CA GLY A 578 13.04 65.88 -200.23
C GLY A 578 12.19 66.44 -199.07
N LYS A 579 12.36 67.69 -198.59
CA LYS A 579 11.86 68.99 -199.13
C LYS A 579 10.33 69.05 -199.23
N VAL A 580 9.59 70.07 -198.74
CA VAL A 580 9.89 71.45 -198.24
C VAL A 580 8.68 71.87 -197.34
N GLU A 581 8.81 72.47 -196.14
CA GLU A 581 9.08 73.90 -195.79
C GLU A 581 7.97 74.91 -196.19
N PRO A 582 7.74 76.04 -195.48
CA PRO A 582 8.28 76.54 -194.19
C PRO A 582 7.27 76.31 -193.01
N ASP A 583 7.00 77.07 -191.93
CA ASP A 583 7.34 78.40 -191.32
C ASP A 583 6.89 78.37 -189.81
N GLU A 584 7.17 79.26 -188.83
CA GLU A 584 8.03 80.46 -188.63
C GLU A 584 8.35 80.64 -187.09
N ASN A 585 8.87 81.81 -186.68
CA ASN A 585 8.98 82.42 -185.32
C ASN A 585 7.92 82.03 -184.25
N TYR A 586 8.19 81.65 -182.98
CA TYR A 586 9.39 81.25 -182.20
C TYR A 586 9.95 82.15 -181.03
N GLU A 587 9.78 83.48 -180.97
CA GLU A 587 10.47 84.37 -179.99
C GLU A 587 9.56 84.97 -178.87
N GLN A 588 9.11 84.14 -177.92
CA GLN A 588 8.51 84.64 -176.66
C GLN A 588 8.72 83.78 -175.39
N LEU A 589 9.32 82.58 -175.50
CA LEU A 589 9.48 81.60 -174.41
C LEU A 589 10.57 81.96 -173.37
N LYS A 590 10.91 83.25 -173.22
CA LYS A 590 12.13 83.72 -172.54
C LYS A 590 11.91 84.37 -171.17
N ASN A 591 10.69 84.82 -170.89
CA ASN A 591 10.39 85.68 -169.73
C ASN A 591 9.90 84.92 -168.48
N GLU A 592 9.80 83.60 -168.52
CA GLU A 592 9.14 82.79 -167.48
C GLU A 592 10.05 82.43 -166.27
N LYS A 593 11.18 83.14 -166.08
CA LYS A 593 12.26 82.72 -165.16
C LYS A 593 12.49 83.58 -163.90
N GLU A 594 12.35 84.90 -163.95
CA GLU A 594 12.89 85.78 -162.90
C GLU A 594 11.95 86.09 -161.73
N ALA A 595 10.64 85.85 -161.86
CA ALA A 595 9.63 86.40 -160.94
C ALA A 595 9.49 85.67 -159.58
N LEU A 596 10.05 84.47 -159.41
CA LEU A 596 9.77 83.61 -158.24
C LEU A 596 10.78 83.68 -157.08
N GLU A 597 11.95 84.31 -157.26
CA GLU A 597 13.07 84.15 -156.30
C GLU A 597 13.08 85.14 -155.11
N GLN A 598 12.31 86.23 -155.13
CA GLN A 598 12.53 87.34 -154.18
C GLN A 598 11.79 87.27 -152.83
N GLN A 599 10.65 86.56 -152.71
CA GLN A 599 9.81 86.65 -151.49
C GLN A 599 10.35 85.83 -150.29
N VAL A 600 11.29 84.91 -150.49
CA VAL A 600 11.84 84.05 -149.42
C VAL A 600 12.67 84.84 -148.38
N ASN A 601 13.26 85.97 -148.76
CA ASN A 601 14.22 86.70 -147.93
C ASN A 601 13.60 87.50 -146.75
N PHE A 602 12.28 87.60 -146.64
CA PHE A 602 11.62 88.40 -145.59
C PHE A 602 11.56 87.72 -144.21
N MET A 603 11.59 86.39 -144.13
CA MET A 603 11.30 85.66 -142.88
C MET A 603 12.42 85.68 -141.81
N ASN A 604 13.65 86.08 -142.15
CA ASN A 604 14.83 85.75 -141.34
C ASN A 604 15.27 86.82 -140.31
N SER A 605 14.62 87.99 -140.20
CA SER A 605 15.14 89.11 -139.38
C SER A 605 14.60 89.21 -137.95
N VAL A 606 13.38 88.73 -137.67
CA VAL A 606 12.66 89.05 -136.41
C VAL A 606 12.97 88.08 -135.25
N ILE A 607 13.66 86.96 -135.51
CA ILE A 607 14.00 85.94 -134.50
C ILE A 607 14.88 86.49 -133.36
N VAL A 608 15.62 87.58 -133.61
CA VAL A 608 16.59 88.17 -132.67
C VAL A 608 15.94 88.81 -131.42
N ASP A 609 14.72 89.35 -131.55
CA ASP A 609 14.14 90.25 -130.54
C ASP A 609 13.67 89.56 -129.26
N MET A 610 13.55 88.22 -129.27
CA MET A 610 12.96 87.45 -128.15
C MET A 610 13.92 87.13 -127.00
N GLN A 611 15.25 87.24 -127.18
CA GLN A 611 16.20 86.73 -126.20
C GLN A 611 16.51 87.69 -125.04
N HIS A 612 16.41 89.01 -125.26
CA HIS A 612 16.88 90.04 -124.32
C HIS A 612 16.07 90.20 -123.01
N LYS A 613 15.00 89.42 -122.79
CA LYS A 613 13.97 89.74 -121.77
C LYS A 613 13.80 88.72 -120.63
N ASN A 614 14.67 87.71 -120.55
CA ASN A 614 14.56 86.61 -119.56
C ASN A 614 15.32 86.84 -118.24
N ASP A 615 16.39 87.66 -118.23
CA ASP A 615 17.41 87.57 -117.18
C ASP A 615 17.11 88.38 -115.90
N ASP A 616 16.30 89.43 -115.99
CA ASP A 616 16.17 90.46 -114.93
C ASP A 616 15.37 90.01 -113.69
N LEU A 617 14.43 89.07 -113.85
CA LEU A 617 13.40 88.78 -112.82
C LEU A 617 13.82 87.78 -111.72
N ARG A 618 14.95 87.08 -111.85
CA ARG A 618 15.27 85.94 -110.97
C ARG A 618 15.91 86.29 -109.61
N SER A 619 16.27 87.55 -109.36
CA SER A 619 17.28 87.90 -108.34
C SER A 619 16.77 88.44 -106.99
N ARG A 620 15.47 88.33 -106.64
CA ARG A 620 14.89 89.18 -105.56
C ARG A 620 13.89 88.57 -104.54
N LEU A 621 13.63 87.26 -104.51
CA LEU A 621 12.62 86.65 -103.60
C LEU A 621 13.14 85.57 -102.64
N ASP A 622 14.45 85.55 -102.38
CA ASP A 622 15.16 84.47 -101.64
C ASP A 622 15.46 84.83 -100.17
N ILE A 623 14.67 85.72 -99.54
CA ILE A 623 15.07 86.39 -98.27
C ILE A 623 13.91 86.52 -97.26
N LEU A 624 14.00 85.73 -96.19
CA LEU A 624 13.53 85.92 -94.79
C LEU A 624 12.02 85.91 -94.40
N GLU A 625 11.83 85.57 -93.10
CA GLU A 625 10.62 85.61 -92.23
C GLU A 625 9.78 84.31 -92.17
N THR A 626 9.80 83.41 -91.16
CA THR A 626 10.21 83.29 -89.72
C THR A 626 9.22 83.75 -88.62
N GLU A 627 8.87 82.80 -87.73
CA GLU A 627 8.39 82.89 -86.31
C GLU A 627 6.88 82.91 -85.89
N VAL A 628 6.51 81.86 -85.11
CA VAL A 628 5.76 81.82 -83.80
C VAL A 628 4.31 82.36 -83.64
N ILE A 629 3.43 81.61 -82.93
CA ILE A 629 2.47 82.03 -81.84
C ILE A 629 1.56 80.84 -81.37
N PHE A 630 0.88 80.96 -80.21
CA PHE A 630 0.03 79.94 -79.54
C PHE A 630 -1.28 80.56 -78.97
N ASP A 631 -2.28 79.73 -78.62
CA ASP A 631 -3.51 79.97 -77.80
C ASP A 631 -4.85 80.43 -78.48
N GLY A 632 -6.01 80.06 -77.88
CA GLY A 632 -7.24 80.90 -77.91
C GLY A 632 -8.62 80.42 -78.46
N HIS A 633 -9.42 79.74 -77.62
CA HIS A 633 -10.85 80.04 -77.29
C HIS A 633 -12.09 79.83 -78.24
N LEU A 634 -13.17 79.16 -77.72
CA LEU A 634 -14.66 79.42 -77.77
C LEU A 634 -15.39 78.13 -77.25
N GLN A 635 -16.28 78.09 -76.22
CA GLN A 635 -17.68 78.58 -76.04
C GLN A 635 -18.77 77.77 -76.83
N LEU A 636 -19.93 77.30 -76.33
CA LEU A 636 -20.75 77.42 -75.08
C LEU A 636 -21.69 76.17 -74.85
N GLY A 637 -22.26 75.94 -73.64
CA GLY A 637 -23.46 75.07 -73.44
C GLY A 637 -23.65 74.39 -72.05
N ILE A 638 -24.85 74.49 -71.43
CA ILE A 638 -25.26 74.07 -70.05
C ILE A 638 -26.79 73.71 -70.11
N PRO A 639 -27.44 72.79 -69.32
CA PRO A 639 -27.14 72.12 -68.03
C PRO A 639 -26.94 70.57 -68.14
N GLN A 640 -26.66 69.70 -67.13
CA GLN A 640 -26.69 69.67 -65.64
C GLN A 640 -27.95 69.10 -64.90
N HIS A 641 -27.95 67.81 -64.53
CA HIS A 641 -28.39 67.34 -63.18
C HIS A 641 -27.75 65.99 -62.77
N ARG A 642 -27.48 65.80 -61.47
CA ARG A 642 -27.05 64.51 -60.85
C ARG A 642 -28.07 64.06 -59.78
N VAL A 643 -28.03 62.78 -59.41
CA VAL A 643 -28.55 62.28 -58.11
C VAL A 643 -27.57 61.22 -57.58
N ASN A 644 -27.22 61.27 -56.30
CA ASN A 644 -26.32 60.30 -55.65
C ASN A 644 -27.12 59.13 -55.03
N SER A 645 -26.46 58.01 -54.76
CA SER A 645 -27.03 56.96 -53.90
C SER A 645 -27.10 57.41 -52.44
N ARG A 646 -27.96 56.76 -51.66
CA ARG A 646 -28.31 57.10 -50.27
C ARG A 646 -27.33 56.47 -49.27
N LEU A 647 -27.10 57.15 -48.14
CA LEU A 647 -26.31 56.63 -47.03
C LEU A 647 -27.19 55.85 -46.05
N PHE A 648 -26.65 54.81 -45.42
CA PHE A 648 -27.35 54.00 -44.42
C PHE A 648 -26.37 53.58 -43.32
N CYS A 649 -26.82 53.63 -42.07
CA CYS A 649 -26.00 53.29 -40.90
C CYS A 649 -26.57 52.08 -40.13
N ASP A 650 -25.94 50.93 -40.31
CA ASP A 650 -26.32 49.63 -39.71
C ASP A 650 -26.31 49.63 -38.17
N ILE A 651 -25.59 50.57 -37.54
CA ILE A 651 -25.44 50.70 -36.08
C ILE A 651 -26.64 51.42 -35.43
N CYS A 652 -27.50 52.06 -36.23
CA CYS A 652 -28.74 52.67 -35.76
C CYS A 652 -29.96 52.54 -36.67
N ASN A 653 -29.85 51.89 -37.84
CA ASN A 653 -30.93 51.66 -38.80
C ASN A 653 -31.66 52.94 -39.23
N VAL A 654 -30.89 53.99 -39.60
CA VAL A 654 -31.42 55.24 -40.13
C VAL A 654 -30.77 55.55 -41.48
N PHE A 655 -31.59 56.00 -42.45
CA PHE A 655 -31.14 56.42 -43.78
C PHE A 655 -30.81 57.91 -43.83
N ASP A 656 -29.93 58.28 -44.76
CA ASP A 656 -29.64 59.65 -45.24
C ASP A 656 -29.08 60.68 -44.22
N ILE A 657 -28.69 60.25 -43.02
CA ILE A 657 -28.09 61.15 -41.99
C ILE A 657 -26.56 61.04 -41.93
N HIS A 658 -26.02 59.83 -41.89
CA HIS A 658 -24.59 59.55 -41.81
C HIS A 658 -24.28 58.14 -42.34
N ASP A 659 -23.03 57.90 -42.70
CA ASP A 659 -22.53 56.57 -43.05
C ASP A 659 -22.09 55.80 -41.78
N THR A 660 -21.88 54.48 -41.89
CA THR A 660 -21.68 53.57 -40.76
C THR A 660 -20.43 53.87 -39.93
N GLU A 661 -19.39 54.49 -40.49
CA GLU A 661 -18.14 54.82 -39.76
C GLU A 661 -18.22 56.11 -38.93
N ASP A 662 -19.18 57.00 -39.22
CA ASP A 662 -19.38 58.28 -38.51
C ASP A 662 -20.48 58.20 -37.43
N CYS A 663 -20.85 56.99 -37.00
CA CYS A 663 -21.95 56.82 -36.05
C CYS A 663 -21.62 57.42 -34.67
N PRO A 664 -22.42 58.35 -34.12
CA PRO A 664 -22.14 58.98 -32.83
C PRO A 664 -22.13 58.01 -31.63
N LYS A 665 -22.56 56.76 -31.82
CA LYS A 665 -22.43 55.67 -30.84
C LYS A 665 -21.00 55.09 -30.75
N GLN A 666 -20.14 55.28 -31.75
CA GLN A 666 -18.80 54.65 -31.80
C GLN A 666 -17.71 55.44 -31.09
N ARG A 667 -17.92 56.71 -30.69
CA ARG A 667 -16.85 57.53 -30.12
C ARG A 667 -17.28 58.45 -28.97
N ASN A 668 -17.30 57.90 -27.76
CA ASN A 668 -17.13 58.71 -26.55
C ASN A 668 -16.25 57.99 -25.51
N VAL A 669 -15.42 58.76 -24.78
CA VAL A 669 -14.23 58.25 -24.07
C VAL A 669 -14.26 58.61 -22.59
N ARG A 670 -13.70 57.72 -21.76
CA ARG A 670 -13.38 57.83 -20.32
C ARG A 670 -13.37 59.26 -19.71
N ARG A 671 -14.09 59.44 -18.59
CA ARG A 671 -13.55 59.99 -17.31
C ARG A 671 -14.56 59.84 -16.14
N THR A 672 -14.02 59.86 -14.93
CA THR A 672 -14.69 59.93 -13.60
C THR A 672 -14.17 61.19 -12.88
N PRO A 673 -14.48 61.52 -11.59
CA PRO A 673 -15.44 60.96 -10.60
C PRO A 673 -16.28 62.02 -9.82
N SER A 674 -17.24 61.61 -8.97
CA SER A 674 -17.42 62.10 -7.56
C SER A 674 -18.68 61.56 -6.84
N TYR A 675 -18.52 61.18 -5.55
CA TYR A 675 -19.43 61.10 -4.37
C TYR A 675 -20.98 61.32 -4.51
N SER A 676 -21.87 60.69 -3.69
CA SER A 676 -21.72 59.73 -2.57
C SER A 676 -23.07 59.20 -2.00
N SER A 677 -23.03 58.04 -1.32
CA SER A 677 -24.02 57.51 -0.34
C SER A 677 -25.41 57.10 -0.90
N GLN A 678 -26.22 56.22 -0.28
CA GLN A 678 -26.15 55.55 1.04
C GLN A 678 -26.99 54.25 1.04
N GLU A 679 -26.63 53.23 1.85
CA GLU A 679 -27.52 52.16 2.39
C GLU A 679 -28.34 51.26 1.41
N SER A 680 -28.88 50.08 1.78
CA SER A 680 -28.81 49.23 3.00
C SER A 680 -28.80 47.73 2.63
N GLU A 681 -28.74 46.85 3.63
CA GLU A 681 -28.86 45.39 3.52
C GLU A 681 -30.28 44.92 3.10
N PHE A 682 -30.36 43.79 2.38
CA PHE A 682 -31.31 42.67 2.63
C PHE A 682 -30.84 41.39 1.91
#